data_AF-A0A7G8EAF0-F1
#
_entry.id   AF-A0A7G8EAF0-F1
#
_cell.length_a   1.000
_cell.length_b   1.000
_cell.length_c   1.000
_cell.angle_alpha   90.00
_cell.angle_beta   90.00
_cell.angle_gamma   90.00
#
_symmetry.space_group_name_H-M   'P 1'
#
loop_
_entity.id
_entity.type
_entity.pdbx_description
1 polymer ?
#
loop_
_entity_poly.entity_id
_entity_poly.type
_entity_poly.pdbx_seq_one_letter_code
_entity_poly.pdbx_strand_id
1 'polypeptide(L)'
;MIGTLLADRYRLDRCLSADPDHPQGTLWCAADQLAAGAPVAVRQLRDPQACERIRGLWPAMQSVLHPQIPRFGGLLEEQGCLWLVREWQEGSSLLQIQAQRLDRQLVFGPGEVLLLLRQLLPPLAVLHGQQLVHGDLNPRNLLRRDQDGLPVLIDFGLLQRSGEQPIPGASAAYAPRAQGRQEPAAPWMDLHALGVTALTLLSGRPPEQLLASAADDWMLPADLDLESPYRTVLERLLSEQGDRRFTSASEALKALQQVTMPESTGPQPRADRTLVLAPVVDDEPQAAPPSPDLPPLGAASQASERPRLRAEQRQQAAEGRLWPVVGALLVSALVGTAIGWFLLSRGKPPAGAPSTERDVIGRSPAASLPPAEVDQRQQLLSRLRALQVDRSWFLQLVDASLLARFPERNGRLPSDSLEDAPLRRVWNELAEEWLARVEQLPPMLRARLGRLKDADWQKQRQALVQQGVNVRVVEQLVSASAQTLLPGVATGVKPPEPFRQLWFAAALRSLEDVRIEAVKARAGVPTVLSSRVSAGGARLISISVPAGRRLVLGINGTPLMQMTVYGADGEVAADRGPLRVVTLTEDAGSPVQVLVTNDGVSSGLLTLSCRADLPEPKPLPAVDPDPIPDPATGAEGPVETLPEPPGPKPAGVDEEAQPPAPDTN
;
A
#
# COMPACT_ATOMS: atom_id res chain seq x y z
N MET A 1 -6.74 -21.31 32.76
CA MET A 1 -6.30 -20.08 32.06
C MET A 1 -5.97 -20.43 30.61
N ILE A 2 -4.84 -21.06 30.28
CA ILE A 2 -4.69 -21.67 28.94
C ILE A 2 -5.80 -22.72 28.75
N GLY A 3 -6.44 -22.73 27.58
CA GLY A 3 -7.58 -23.58 27.25
C GLY A 3 -8.93 -23.09 27.80
N THR A 4 -8.96 -22.05 28.65
CA THR A 4 -10.21 -21.47 29.16
C THR A 4 -10.97 -20.77 28.03
N LEU A 5 -12.26 -21.06 27.90
CA LEU A 5 -13.18 -20.42 26.96
C LEU A 5 -13.91 -19.28 27.67
N LEU A 6 -13.78 -18.06 27.17
CA LEU A 6 -14.46 -16.86 27.69
C LEU A 6 -15.71 -16.55 26.87
N ALA A 7 -16.82 -16.28 27.55
CA ALA A 7 -18.15 -15.97 26.99
C ALA A 7 -18.57 -16.95 25.86
N ASP A 8 -18.27 -18.25 26.05
CA ASP A 8 -18.44 -19.35 25.08
C ASP A 8 -17.83 -19.10 23.68
N ARG A 9 -16.92 -18.12 23.56
CA ARG A 9 -16.41 -17.62 22.28
C ARG A 9 -14.90 -17.55 22.16
N TYR A 10 -14.19 -17.03 23.16
CA TYR A 10 -12.75 -16.74 23.04
C TYR A 10 -11.94 -17.74 23.86
N ARG A 11 -11.26 -18.67 23.18
CA ARG A 11 -10.40 -19.67 23.85
C ARG A 11 -9.00 -19.10 24.06
N LEU A 12 -8.57 -18.95 25.31
CA LEU A 12 -7.23 -18.45 25.65
C LEU A 12 -6.16 -19.47 25.27
N ASP A 13 -5.28 -19.14 24.33
CA ASP A 13 -4.28 -20.06 23.78
C ASP A 13 -2.87 -19.81 24.36
N ARG A 14 -2.45 -18.55 24.52
CA ARG A 14 -1.08 -18.21 25.01
C ARG A 14 -1.04 -16.91 25.81
N CYS A 15 -0.39 -16.92 26.96
CA CYS A 15 -0.06 -15.69 27.71
C CYS A 15 1.11 -14.95 27.03
N LEU A 16 0.98 -13.63 26.85
CA LEU A 16 1.98 -12.76 26.20
C LEU A 16 2.65 -11.78 27.17
N SER A 17 1.98 -11.42 28.26
CA SER A 17 2.57 -10.65 29.36
C SER A 17 2.15 -11.32 30.67
N ALA A 18 3.11 -11.88 31.40
CA ALA A 18 2.87 -12.77 32.53
C ALA A 18 2.80 -12.06 33.90
N ASP A 19 3.09 -10.76 33.95
CA ASP A 19 2.95 -9.95 35.16
C ASP A 19 1.45 -9.70 35.46
N PRO A 20 0.89 -10.22 36.58
CA PRO A 20 -0.51 -10.04 36.94
C PRO A 20 -0.76 -8.73 37.71
N ASP A 21 0.29 -8.18 38.33
CA ASP A 21 0.23 -7.04 39.24
C ASP A 21 0.57 -5.72 38.52
N HIS A 22 1.07 -5.79 37.28
CA HIS A 22 1.22 -4.65 36.39
C HIS A 22 -0.13 -3.92 36.20
N PRO A 23 -0.20 -2.58 36.34
CA PRO A 23 -1.47 -1.82 36.27
C PRO A 23 -2.18 -1.87 34.90
N GLN A 24 -1.48 -2.36 33.86
CA GLN A 24 -2.06 -2.63 32.54
C GLN A 24 -2.75 -4.00 32.42
N GLY A 25 -2.53 -4.92 33.37
CA GLY A 25 -3.07 -6.28 33.37
C GLY A 25 -2.42 -7.28 32.41
N THR A 26 -2.79 -8.55 32.57
CA THR A 26 -2.23 -9.72 31.86
C THR A 26 -2.72 -9.79 30.40
N LEU A 27 -1.80 -9.84 29.44
CA LEU A 27 -2.13 -9.95 28.00
C LEU A 27 -2.13 -11.41 27.53
N TRP A 28 -3.16 -11.79 26.78
CA TRP A 28 -3.33 -13.11 26.18
C TRP A 28 -3.52 -13.01 24.66
N CYS A 29 -3.08 -14.05 23.96
CA CYS A 29 -3.53 -14.41 22.63
C CYS A 29 -4.61 -15.49 22.77
N ALA A 30 -5.72 -15.35 22.06
CA ALA A 30 -6.86 -16.24 22.11
C ALA A 30 -7.42 -16.49 20.70
N ALA A 31 -8.20 -17.55 20.52
CA ALA A 31 -8.88 -17.87 19.28
C ALA A 31 -10.39 -17.64 19.41
N ASP A 32 -10.96 -16.82 18.54
CA ASP A 32 -12.42 -16.60 18.43
C ASP A 32 -13.07 -17.78 17.71
N GLN A 33 -13.78 -18.63 18.47
CA GLN A 33 -14.42 -19.84 17.94
C GLN A 33 -15.54 -19.52 16.94
N LEU A 34 -16.20 -18.35 17.04
CA LEU A 34 -17.25 -17.94 16.09
C LEU A 34 -16.66 -17.37 14.79
N ALA A 35 -15.40 -16.93 14.81
CA ALA A 35 -14.66 -16.47 13.64
C ALA A 35 -13.70 -17.56 13.11
N ALA A 36 -14.12 -18.83 13.13
CA ALA A 36 -13.34 -19.99 12.66
C ALA A 36 -11.94 -20.14 13.30
N GLY A 37 -11.79 -19.70 14.56
CA GLY A 37 -10.52 -19.75 15.29
C GLY A 37 -9.57 -18.58 15.00
N ALA A 38 -10.05 -17.49 14.40
CA ALA A 38 -9.23 -16.31 14.14
C ALA A 38 -8.56 -15.79 15.42
N PRO A 39 -7.27 -15.40 15.37
CA PRO A 39 -6.55 -14.91 16.53
C PRO A 39 -7.09 -13.54 16.97
N VAL A 40 -7.18 -13.33 18.28
CA VAL A 40 -7.49 -12.06 18.93
C VAL A 40 -6.52 -11.82 20.08
N ALA A 41 -6.30 -10.55 20.43
CA ALA A 41 -5.61 -10.16 21.65
C ALA A 41 -6.65 -9.88 22.74
N VAL A 42 -6.45 -10.43 23.94
CA VAL A 42 -7.35 -10.25 25.09
C VAL A 42 -6.56 -9.77 26.29
N ARG A 43 -6.93 -8.61 26.86
CA ARG A 43 -6.35 -8.11 28.11
C ARG A 43 -7.25 -8.49 29.28
N GLN A 44 -6.70 -9.11 30.32
CA GLN A 44 -7.36 -9.34 31.59
C GLN A 44 -7.05 -8.17 32.54
N LEU A 45 -8.08 -7.52 33.08
CA LEU A 45 -7.99 -6.52 34.13
C LEU A 45 -8.66 -7.04 35.41
N ARG A 46 -8.05 -6.74 36.56
CA ARG A 46 -8.53 -7.16 37.90
C ARG A 46 -8.70 -6.00 38.87
N ASP A 47 -7.88 -4.95 38.72
CA ASP A 47 -8.01 -3.73 39.51
C ASP A 47 -9.38 -3.06 39.26
N PRO A 48 -10.20 -2.81 40.30
CA PRO A 48 -11.50 -2.17 40.14
C PRO A 48 -11.43 -0.80 39.47
N GLN A 49 -10.41 0.02 39.77
CA GLN A 49 -10.29 1.38 39.20
C GLN A 49 -10.02 1.31 37.69
N ALA A 50 -9.10 0.45 37.25
CA ALA A 50 -8.86 0.17 35.84
C ALA A 50 -10.11 -0.41 35.16
N CYS A 51 -10.90 -1.24 35.83
CA CYS A 51 -12.13 -1.78 35.27
C CYS A 51 -13.19 -0.69 35.06
N GLU A 52 -13.46 0.15 36.06
CA GLU A 52 -14.40 1.27 35.94
C GLU A 52 -13.98 2.29 34.88
N ARG A 53 -12.68 2.65 34.86
CA ARG A 53 -12.10 3.48 33.80
C ARG A 53 -12.38 2.90 32.41
N ILE A 54 -11.97 1.66 32.15
CA ILE A 54 -12.14 1.05 30.82
C ILE A 54 -13.62 0.93 30.43
N ARG A 55 -14.55 0.65 31.35
CA ARG A 55 -16.00 0.73 31.08
C ARG A 55 -16.43 2.13 30.63
N GLY A 56 -15.97 3.18 31.33
CA GLY A 56 -16.27 4.58 30.97
C GLY A 56 -15.64 5.05 29.66
N LEU A 57 -14.50 4.49 29.28
CA LEU A 57 -13.83 4.77 28.00
C LEU A 57 -14.39 3.95 26.83
N TRP A 58 -15.02 2.81 27.11
CA TRP A 58 -15.42 1.83 26.09
C TRP A 58 -16.20 2.40 24.89
N PRO A 59 -17.20 3.29 25.05
CA PRO A 59 -17.90 3.86 23.90
C PRO A 59 -16.99 4.70 22.99
N ALA A 60 -16.05 5.45 23.57
CA ALA A 60 -15.06 6.23 22.82
C ALA A 60 -13.98 5.34 22.20
N MET A 61 -13.63 4.21 22.83
CA MET A 61 -12.74 3.21 22.23
C MET A 61 -13.40 2.59 20.99
N GLN A 62 -14.69 2.26 21.05
CA GLN A 62 -15.42 1.66 19.92
C GLN A 62 -15.65 2.62 18.74
N SER A 63 -15.63 3.95 18.95
CA SER A 63 -15.73 4.93 17.87
C SER A 63 -14.40 5.15 17.12
N VAL A 64 -13.25 4.76 17.69
CA VAL A 64 -11.94 4.87 17.04
C VAL A 64 -11.81 3.85 15.92
N LEU A 65 -11.85 4.35 14.68
CA LEU A 65 -11.70 3.54 13.46
C LEU A 65 -10.52 4.05 12.63
N HIS A 66 -9.40 3.32 12.66
CA HIS A 66 -8.21 3.63 11.86
C HIS A 66 -7.43 2.36 11.49
N PRO A 67 -6.91 2.19 10.25
CA PRO A 67 -6.22 0.96 9.83
C PRO A 67 -4.92 0.64 10.58
N GLN A 68 -4.41 1.58 11.37
CA GLN A 68 -3.23 1.43 12.24
C GLN A 68 -3.58 1.44 13.75
N ILE A 69 -4.86 1.23 14.08
CA ILE A 69 -5.35 1.00 15.44
C ILE A 69 -6.15 -0.33 15.43
N PRO A 70 -5.76 -1.36 16.18
CA PRO A 70 -6.50 -2.61 16.27
C PRO A 70 -7.93 -2.37 16.73
N ARG A 71 -8.93 -2.90 16.01
CA ARG A 71 -10.34 -2.71 16.39
C ARG A 71 -10.64 -3.35 17.74
N PHE A 72 -11.36 -2.60 18.58
CA PHE A 72 -11.86 -3.07 19.86
C PHE A 72 -13.11 -3.94 19.63
N GLY A 73 -12.97 -5.25 19.81
CA GLY A 73 -13.96 -6.25 19.40
C GLY A 73 -15.04 -6.52 20.45
N GLY A 74 -14.70 -6.41 21.73
CA GLY A 74 -15.64 -6.68 22.83
C GLY A 74 -15.07 -6.38 24.20
N LEU A 75 -15.95 -6.10 25.15
CA LEU A 75 -15.66 -5.98 26.56
C LEU A 75 -16.53 -7.01 27.30
N LEU A 76 -15.91 -7.90 28.06
CA LEU A 76 -16.58 -9.03 28.73
C LEU A 76 -16.31 -8.96 30.23
N GLU A 77 -17.28 -9.37 31.04
CA GLU A 77 -17.09 -9.56 32.47
C GLU A 77 -17.24 -11.04 32.80
N GLU A 78 -16.16 -11.65 33.28
CA GLU A 78 -16.16 -13.07 33.60
C GLU A 78 -15.13 -13.38 34.69
N GLN A 79 -15.49 -14.27 35.62
CA GLN A 79 -14.63 -14.70 36.74
C GLN A 79 -14.13 -13.52 37.60
N GLY A 80 -14.99 -12.49 37.78
CA GLY A 80 -14.66 -11.27 38.53
C GLY A 80 -13.62 -10.37 37.86
N CYS A 81 -13.29 -10.61 36.59
CA CYS A 81 -12.31 -9.86 35.81
C CYS A 81 -12.98 -9.18 34.61
N LEU A 82 -12.46 -8.03 34.21
CA LEU A 82 -12.86 -7.36 32.97
C LEU A 82 -11.90 -7.78 31.85
N TRP A 83 -12.45 -8.25 30.73
CA TRP A 83 -11.68 -8.76 29.59
C TRP A 83 -11.91 -7.89 28.36
N LEU A 84 -10.84 -7.22 27.92
CA LEU A 84 -10.82 -6.35 26.76
C LEU A 84 -10.32 -7.12 25.54
N VAL A 85 -11.21 -7.43 24.61
CA VAL A 85 -10.92 -8.16 23.35
C VAL A 85 -10.67 -7.17 22.22
N ARG A 86 -9.60 -7.38 21.46
CA ARG A 86 -9.23 -6.56 20.29
C ARG A 86 -8.63 -7.41 19.17
N GLU A 87 -8.65 -6.86 17.97
CA GLU A 87 -8.08 -7.47 16.76
C GLU A 87 -6.60 -7.86 16.97
N TRP A 88 -6.22 -9.07 16.57
CA TRP A 88 -4.83 -9.49 16.52
C TRP A 88 -4.11 -8.77 15.36
N GLN A 89 -2.83 -8.44 15.53
CA GLN A 89 -2.00 -7.89 14.46
C GLN A 89 -0.72 -8.70 14.35
N GLU A 90 -0.46 -9.22 13.16
CA GLU A 90 0.76 -9.96 12.85
C GLU A 90 1.87 -9.00 12.43
N GLY A 91 3.03 -9.11 13.07
CA GLY A 91 4.14 -8.20 12.88
C GLY A 91 5.18 -8.30 13.98
N SER A 92 6.22 -7.47 13.86
CA SER A 92 7.29 -7.33 14.85
C SER A 92 7.22 -5.96 15.52
N SER A 93 7.43 -5.88 16.83
CA SER A 93 7.54 -4.57 17.50
C SER A 93 8.79 -3.83 17.08
N LEU A 94 8.78 -2.50 17.14
CA LEU A 94 9.97 -1.70 16.81
C LEU A 94 11.13 -2.03 17.76
N LEU A 95 10.85 -2.41 19.01
CA LEU A 95 11.84 -2.93 19.96
C LEU A 95 12.51 -4.22 19.46
N GLN A 96 11.73 -5.17 18.93
CA GLN A 96 12.27 -6.42 18.35
C GLN A 96 13.14 -6.14 17.12
N ILE A 97 12.66 -5.26 16.23
CA ILE A 97 13.41 -4.84 15.04
C ILE A 97 14.69 -4.10 15.42
N GLN A 98 14.64 -3.25 16.46
CA GLN A 98 15.81 -2.54 16.98
C GLN A 98 16.84 -3.50 17.55
N ALA A 99 16.44 -4.46 18.39
CA ALA A 99 17.35 -5.48 18.92
C ALA A 99 18.03 -6.26 17.79
N GLN A 100 17.26 -6.77 16.83
CA GLN A 100 17.79 -7.50 15.66
C GLN A 100 18.78 -6.68 14.82
N ARG A 101 18.60 -5.35 14.75
CA ARG A 101 19.51 -4.44 14.05
C ARG A 101 20.77 -4.16 14.86
N LEU A 102 20.64 -3.94 16.17
CA LEU A 102 21.77 -3.73 17.07
C LEU A 102 22.72 -4.93 17.11
N ASP A 103 22.20 -6.17 17.07
CA ASP A 103 22.98 -7.40 16.89
C ASP A 103 23.86 -7.38 15.62
N ARG A 104 23.44 -6.63 14.59
CA ARG A 104 24.12 -6.45 13.31
C ARG A 104 24.89 -5.13 13.20
N GLN A 105 25.02 -4.38 14.30
CA GLN A 105 25.58 -3.03 14.34
C GLN A 105 24.86 -2.01 13.44
N LEU A 106 23.54 -2.18 13.27
CA LEU A 106 22.66 -1.30 12.53
C LEU A 106 21.70 -0.54 13.47
N VAL A 107 21.24 0.63 13.02
CA VAL A 107 20.18 1.46 13.62
C VAL A 107 19.11 1.80 12.57
N PHE A 108 18.05 2.50 12.95
CA PHE A 108 17.06 3.01 11.98
C PHE A 108 17.62 4.25 11.28
N GLY A 109 17.50 4.32 9.96
CA GLY A 109 17.93 5.49 9.20
C GLY A 109 16.98 6.68 9.36
N PRO A 110 17.45 7.94 9.22
CA PRO A 110 16.63 9.14 9.28
C PRO A 110 15.38 9.10 8.39
N GLY A 111 15.50 8.64 7.13
CA GLY A 111 14.35 8.54 6.24
C GLY A 111 13.29 7.52 6.69
N GLU A 112 13.72 6.42 7.32
CA GLU A 112 12.82 5.40 7.86
C GLU A 112 12.02 5.92 9.06
N VAL A 113 12.70 6.60 10.01
CA VAL A 113 12.04 7.15 11.20
C VAL A 113 11.14 8.33 10.84
N LEU A 114 11.52 9.17 9.88
CA LEU A 114 10.67 10.25 9.38
C LEU A 114 9.40 9.71 8.69
N LEU A 115 9.51 8.64 7.91
CA LEU A 115 8.34 7.95 7.35
C LEU A 115 7.45 7.36 8.45
N LEU A 116 8.05 6.70 9.44
CA LEU A 116 7.35 6.11 10.58
C LEU A 116 6.59 7.15 11.42
N LEU A 117 7.21 8.29 11.71
CA LEU A 117 6.55 9.41 12.39
C LEU A 117 5.37 9.96 11.58
N ARG A 118 5.55 10.19 10.27
CA ARG A 118 4.47 10.63 9.37
C ARG A 118 3.31 9.63 9.30
N GLN A 119 3.59 8.33 9.47
CA GLN A 119 2.58 7.27 9.48
C GLN A 119 1.92 7.08 10.86
N LEU A 120 2.56 7.46 11.96
CA LEU A 120 1.99 7.32 13.32
C LEU A 120 1.20 8.53 13.81
N LEU A 121 1.43 9.72 13.24
CA LEU A 121 0.65 10.90 13.62
C LEU A 121 -0.83 10.87 13.17
N PRO A 122 -1.22 10.33 12.00
CA PRO A 122 -2.62 10.14 11.64
C PRO A 122 -3.43 9.28 12.63
N PRO A 123 -3.01 8.06 13.05
CA PRO A 123 -3.73 7.31 14.08
C PRO A 123 -3.80 8.06 15.41
N LEU A 124 -2.74 8.76 15.81
CA LEU A 124 -2.77 9.58 17.04
C LEU A 124 -3.75 10.74 16.93
N ALA A 125 -3.84 11.43 15.78
CA ALA A 125 -4.83 12.49 15.56
C ALA A 125 -6.27 11.97 15.68
N VAL A 126 -6.56 10.76 15.21
CA VAL A 126 -7.88 10.12 15.39
C VAL A 126 -8.15 9.78 16.85
N LEU A 127 -7.14 9.25 17.57
CA LEU A 127 -7.26 8.93 19.00
C LEU A 127 -7.48 10.18 19.86
N HIS A 128 -6.63 11.19 19.68
CA HIS A 128 -6.71 12.49 20.35
C HIS A 128 -8.02 13.23 20.03
N GLY A 129 -8.54 13.06 18.81
CA GLY A 129 -9.85 13.59 18.39
C GLY A 129 -11.05 12.98 19.12
N GLN A 130 -10.92 11.80 19.72
CA GLN A 130 -11.90 11.22 20.66
C GLN A 130 -11.62 11.60 22.12
N GLN A 131 -10.75 12.58 22.36
CA GLN A 131 -10.25 12.99 23.68
C GLN A 131 -9.51 11.88 24.45
N LEU A 132 -9.01 10.85 23.74
CA LEU A 132 -8.26 9.74 24.32
C LEU A 132 -6.74 9.98 24.19
N VAL A 133 -5.98 9.69 25.23
CA VAL A 133 -4.50 9.76 25.29
C VAL A 133 -3.97 8.35 25.48
N HIS A 134 -2.97 7.92 24.70
CA HIS A 134 -2.43 6.55 24.74
C HIS A 134 -1.65 6.27 26.03
N GLY A 135 -0.78 7.21 26.42
CA GLY A 135 -0.12 7.23 27.74
C GLY A 135 1.10 6.29 27.88
N ASP A 136 1.45 5.49 26.87
CA ASP A 136 2.60 4.58 26.89
C ASP A 136 3.19 4.34 25.48
N LEU A 137 3.42 5.40 24.70
CA LEU A 137 4.05 5.26 23.38
C LEU A 137 5.57 5.01 23.51
N ASN A 138 6.01 3.85 23.04
CA ASN A 138 7.40 3.40 23.09
C ASN A 138 7.65 2.31 22.00
N PRO A 139 8.89 1.91 21.70
CA PRO A 139 9.18 0.88 20.70
C PRO A 139 8.54 -0.50 20.94
N ARG A 140 8.15 -0.86 22.17
CA ARG A 140 7.44 -2.11 22.48
C ARG A 140 5.96 -2.04 22.05
N ASN A 141 5.35 -0.86 22.19
CA ASN A 141 3.93 -0.61 21.93
C ASN A 141 3.66 -0.11 20.49
N LEU A 142 4.66 -0.20 19.62
CA LEU A 142 4.56 0.08 18.19
C LEU A 142 4.95 -1.17 17.40
N LEU A 143 4.05 -1.66 16.54
CA LEU A 143 4.23 -2.89 15.77
C LEU A 143 4.29 -2.59 14.27
N ARG A 144 5.34 -3.03 13.59
CA ARG A 144 5.40 -3.03 12.12
C ARG A 144 4.69 -4.27 11.63
N ARG A 145 3.55 -4.07 10.95
CA ARG A 145 2.66 -5.14 10.48
C ARG A 145 3.25 -5.85 9.25
N ASP A 146 3.17 -7.18 9.22
CA ASP A 146 3.84 -7.97 8.17
C ASP A 146 3.17 -7.84 6.79
N GLN A 147 1.84 -7.68 6.74
CA GLN A 147 1.07 -7.71 5.49
C GLN A 147 1.30 -6.51 4.57
N ASP A 148 1.65 -5.34 5.13
CA ASP A 148 1.76 -4.06 4.43
C ASP A 148 2.93 -3.18 4.90
N GLY A 149 3.66 -3.59 5.94
CA GLY A 149 4.81 -2.87 6.47
C GLY A 149 4.46 -1.61 7.28
N LEU A 150 3.18 -1.32 7.52
CA LEU A 150 2.75 -0.11 8.24
C LEU A 150 2.99 -0.24 9.76
N PRO A 151 3.33 0.87 10.46
CA PRO A 151 3.41 0.89 11.91
C PRO A 151 2.00 0.99 12.52
N VAL A 152 1.73 0.19 13.55
CA VAL A 152 0.42 0.03 14.20
C VAL A 152 0.57 0.33 15.68
N LEU A 153 -0.31 1.17 16.23
CA LEU A 153 -0.39 1.41 17.67
C LEU A 153 -0.93 0.16 18.35
N ILE A 154 -0.19 -0.39 19.31
CA ILE A 154 -0.65 -1.50 20.14
C ILE A 154 -0.57 -1.14 21.62
N ASP A 155 -1.23 -1.97 22.44
CA ASP A 155 -1.33 -1.84 23.90
C ASP A 155 -2.01 -0.56 24.44
N PHE A 156 -3.33 -0.65 24.67
CA PHE A 156 -4.16 0.43 25.21
C PHE A 156 -4.41 0.31 26.74
N GLY A 157 -3.50 -0.33 27.49
CA GLY A 157 -3.69 -0.56 28.94
C GLY A 157 -3.79 0.73 29.77
N LEU A 158 -3.03 1.76 29.39
CA LEU A 158 -3.00 3.08 30.04
C LEU A 158 -3.81 4.14 29.30
N LEU A 159 -4.70 3.72 28.40
CA LEU A 159 -5.60 4.64 27.71
C LEU A 159 -6.46 5.40 28.72
N GLN A 160 -6.51 6.72 28.61
CA GLN A 160 -7.29 7.60 29.49
C GLN A 160 -7.84 8.82 28.74
N ARG A 161 -8.79 9.55 29.32
CA ARG A 161 -9.24 10.82 28.74
C ARG A 161 -8.22 11.93 28.99
N SER A 162 -8.14 12.84 28.03
CA SER A 162 -7.43 14.11 28.20
C SER A 162 -8.04 14.89 29.39
N GLY A 163 -7.19 15.36 30.29
CA GLY A 163 -7.58 16.05 31.53
C GLY A 163 -7.77 15.13 32.75
N GLU A 164 -7.70 13.81 32.61
CA GLU A 164 -7.66 12.89 33.76
C GLU A 164 -6.27 12.84 34.39
N GLN A 165 -6.20 12.50 35.68
CA GLN A 165 -4.93 12.25 36.38
C GLN A 165 -4.17 11.09 35.72
N PRO A 166 -2.84 11.16 35.57
CA PRO A 166 -2.08 10.17 34.81
C PRO A 166 -2.01 8.82 35.55
N ILE A 167 -2.21 7.73 34.82
CA ILE A 167 -2.22 6.39 35.41
C ILE A 167 -0.77 5.92 35.71
N PRO A 168 -0.49 5.35 36.90
CA PRO A 168 0.79 4.74 37.20
C PRO A 168 1.15 3.56 36.26
N GLY A 169 2.45 3.35 36.03
CA GLY A 169 2.96 2.21 35.25
C GLY A 169 3.15 2.46 33.76
N ALA A 170 3.17 3.72 33.32
CA ALA A 170 3.73 4.11 32.04
C ALA A 170 5.25 3.87 32.01
N SER A 171 5.81 3.65 30.82
CA SER A 171 7.24 3.46 30.64
C SER A 171 7.99 4.77 30.95
N ALA A 172 8.44 4.94 32.19
CA ALA A 172 8.98 6.20 32.72
C ALA A 172 10.16 6.79 31.91
N ALA A 173 10.92 5.95 31.19
CA ALA A 173 11.98 6.37 30.29
C ALA A 173 11.51 7.07 29.00
N TYR A 174 10.22 6.95 28.64
CA TYR A 174 9.60 7.56 27.45
C TYR A 174 8.57 8.64 27.80
N ALA A 175 7.91 8.50 28.95
CA ALA A 175 6.93 9.48 29.43
C ALA A 175 7.56 10.86 29.70
N PRO A 176 6.86 11.98 29.42
CA PRO A 176 7.31 13.31 29.84
C PRO A 176 7.30 13.44 31.36
N ARG A 177 8.17 14.29 31.93
CA ARG A 177 8.23 14.49 33.38
C ARG A 177 6.96 15.09 33.95
N ALA A 178 6.21 15.85 33.18
CA ALA A 178 4.85 16.28 33.53
C ALA A 178 3.96 15.12 34.03
N GLN A 179 4.04 13.95 33.39
CA GLN A 179 3.30 12.75 33.80
C GLN A 179 3.79 12.22 35.16
N GLY A 180 5.11 12.21 35.39
CA GLY A 180 5.70 11.89 36.70
C GLY A 180 5.31 12.90 37.79
N ARG A 181 5.16 14.18 37.42
CA ARG A 181 4.68 15.30 38.27
C ARG A 181 3.17 15.29 38.52
N GLN A 182 2.45 14.26 38.04
CA GLN A 182 0.99 14.13 38.14
C GLN A 182 0.23 15.28 37.46
N GLU A 183 0.79 15.86 36.38
CA GLU A 183 0.03 16.76 35.51
C GLU A 183 -1.02 15.97 34.72
N PRO A 184 -2.23 16.52 34.49
CA PRO A 184 -3.29 15.83 33.76
C PRO A 184 -2.85 15.35 32.37
N ALA A 185 -3.24 14.13 32.01
CA ALA A 185 -2.89 13.54 30.72
C ALA A 185 -3.39 14.40 29.56
N ALA A 186 -2.56 14.58 28.54
CA ALA A 186 -2.88 15.43 27.41
C ALA A 186 -2.21 14.94 26.11
N PRO A 187 -2.79 15.22 24.92
CA PRO A 187 -2.26 14.79 23.62
C PRO A 187 -0.78 15.05 23.38
N TRP A 188 -0.24 16.17 23.89
CA TRP A 188 1.18 16.51 23.74
C TRP A 188 2.12 15.51 24.42
N MET A 189 1.67 14.79 25.46
CA MET A 189 2.47 13.80 26.17
C MET A 189 2.77 12.57 25.30
N ASP A 190 1.80 12.14 24.50
CA ASP A 190 1.99 11.11 23.47
C ASP A 190 3.00 11.58 22.40
N LEU A 191 2.93 12.86 21.98
CA LEU A 191 3.86 13.43 21.00
C LEU A 191 5.30 13.47 21.54
N HIS A 192 5.47 13.80 22.82
CA HIS A 192 6.76 13.73 23.51
C HIS A 192 7.30 12.30 23.54
N ALA A 193 6.51 11.33 23.99
CA ALA A 193 6.90 9.92 24.04
C ALA A 193 7.23 9.35 22.65
N LEU A 194 6.54 9.81 21.60
CA LEU A 194 6.87 9.51 20.21
C LEU A 194 8.19 10.17 19.75
N GLY A 195 8.51 11.37 20.22
CA GLY A 195 9.82 12.03 20.03
C GLY A 195 10.96 11.24 20.67
N VAL A 196 10.81 10.82 21.93
CA VAL A 196 11.79 9.98 22.64
C VAL A 196 11.97 8.63 21.93
N THR A 197 10.87 8.05 21.46
CA THR A 197 10.87 6.84 20.63
C THR A 197 11.70 7.04 19.35
N ALA A 198 11.49 8.12 18.60
CA ALA A 198 12.26 8.42 17.40
C ALA A 198 13.76 8.58 17.70
N LEU A 199 14.12 9.32 18.75
CA LEU A 199 15.51 9.52 19.15
C LEU A 199 16.20 8.20 19.57
N THR A 200 15.46 7.33 20.26
CA THR A 200 15.90 5.97 20.63
C THR A 200 16.16 5.11 19.39
N LEU A 201 15.24 5.10 18.42
CA LEU A 201 15.36 4.30 17.19
C LEU A 201 16.52 4.75 16.29
N LEU A 202 16.70 6.08 16.16
CA LEU A 202 17.76 6.72 15.39
C LEU A 202 19.15 6.45 15.98
N SER A 203 19.32 6.67 17.28
CA SER A 203 20.63 6.50 17.95
C SER A 203 21.00 5.06 18.26
N GLY A 204 20.01 4.17 18.43
CA GLY A 204 20.24 2.83 18.98
C GLY A 204 20.72 2.84 20.44
N ARG A 205 20.55 3.96 21.15
CA ARG A 205 20.86 4.13 22.58
C ARG A 205 19.55 4.17 23.38
N PRO A 206 19.51 3.62 24.60
CA PRO A 206 18.31 3.66 25.44
C PRO A 206 18.10 5.09 26.00
N PRO A 207 16.86 5.49 26.37
CA PRO A 207 16.55 6.88 26.71
C PRO A 207 17.39 7.47 27.85
N GLU A 208 17.82 6.65 28.82
CA GLU A 208 18.63 7.08 29.97
C GLU A 208 20.03 7.56 29.56
N GLN A 209 20.54 7.14 28.39
CA GLN A 209 21.80 7.64 27.81
C GLN A 209 21.61 8.90 26.94
N LEU A 210 20.37 9.22 26.61
CA LEU A 210 19.99 10.37 25.76
C LEU A 210 19.53 11.57 26.59
N LEU A 211 19.42 11.42 27.91
CA LEU A 211 19.02 12.46 28.85
C LEU A 211 20.25 13.13 29.49
N ALA A 212 20.34 14.46 29.43
CA ALA A 212 21.45 15.20 30.04
C ALA A 212 21.38 15.15 31.57
N SER A 213 22.31 14.45 32.22
CA SER A 213 22.36 14.32 33.69
C SER A 213 22.51 15.64 34.46
N ALA A 214 22.86 16.74 33.80
CA ALA A 214 23.11 18.05 34.41
C ALA A 214 22.08 19.13 34.05
N ALA A 215 21.36 18.98 32.94
CA ALA A 215 20.38 19.96 32.45
C ALA A 215 18.94 19.44 32.44
N ASP A 216 18.75 18.12 32.59
CA ASP A 216 17.46 17.45 32.46
C ASP A 216 16.78 17.73 31.09
N ASP A 217 17.59 17.95 30.05
CA ASP A 217 17.15 18.11 28.66
C ASP A 217 17.54 16.89 27.80
N TRP A 218 16.76 16.63 26.74
CA TRP A 218 17.05 15.58 25.77
C TRP A 218 18.21 15.99 24.86
N MET A 219 19.29 15.22 24.88
CA MET A 219 20.46 15.44 24.03
C MET A 219 20.29 14.70 22.71
N LEU A 220 20.19 15.44 21.60
CA LEU A 220 20.37 14.86 20.28
C LEU A 220 21.88 14.59 20.09
N PRO A 221 22.30 13.33 19.88
CA PRO A 221 23.72 13.03 19.74
C PRO A 221 24.40 13.80 18.61
N ALA A 222 25.67 14.17 18.80
CA ALA A 222 26.45 14.88 17.79
C ALA A 222 26.77 14.01 16.56
N ASP A 223 26.81 12.69 16.75
CA ASP A 223 26.95 11.68 15.69
C ASP A 223 25.64 11.42 14.92
N LEU A 224 24.54 12.09 15.29
CA LEU A 224 23.26 11.98 14.60
C LEU A 224 23.15 13.00 13.45
N ASP A 225 23.51 12.54 12.26
CA ASP A 225 23.42 13.32 11.01
C ASP A 225 21.96 13.50 10.58
N LEU A 226 21.39 14.65 10.93
CA LEU A 226 20.04 15.08 10.58
C LEU A 226 20.10 16.48 9.98
N GLU A 227 19.41 16.67 8.84
CA GLU A 227 19.15 18.00 8.29
C GLU A 227 18.47 18.91 9.33
N SER A 228 18.84 20.19 9.32
CA SER A 228 18.34 21.20 10.28
C SER A 228 16.81 21.22 10.44
N PRO A 229 15.98 21.15 9.37
CA PRO A 229 14.52 21.11 9.52
C PRO A 229 14.02 19.86 10.28
N TYR A 230 14.65 18.69 10.07
CA TYR A 230 14.27 17.48 10.80
C TYR A 230 14.66 17.59 12.28
N ARG A 231 15.89 18.05 12.54
CA ARG A 231 16.41 18.29 13.89
C ARG A 231 15.49 19.19 14.71
N THR A 232 15.10 20.36 14.17
CA THR A 232 14.19 21.30 14.85
C THR A 232 12.80 20.69 15.14
N VAL A 233 12.26 19.86 14.24
CA VAL A 233 10.97 19.20 14.49
C VAL A 233 11.08 18.10 15.55
N LEU A 234 12.19 17.35 15.59
CA LEU A 234 12.46 16.37 16.66
C LEU A 234 12.64 17.06 18.03
N GLU A 235 13.35 18.19 18.07
CA GLU A 235 13.51 19.02 19.27
C GLU A 235 12.17 19.60 19.76
N ARG A 236 11.27 20.04 18.87
CA ARG A 236 9.90 20.45 19.24
C ARG A 236 9.02 19.30 19.74
N LEU A 237 9.22 18.06 19.26
CA LEU A 237 8.54 16.88 19.82
C LEU A 237 9.04 16.59 21.25
N LEU A 238 10.34 16.69 21.50
CA LEU A 238 10.98 16.42 22.79
C LEU A 238 10.78 17.53 23.84
N SER A 239 10.12 18.64 23.50
CA SER A 239 9.93 19.77 24.41
C SER A 239 8.73 19.58 25.35
N GLU A 240 8.93 19.77 26.65
CA GLU A 240 7.82 19.93 27.61
C GLU A 240 7.30 21.39 27.67
N GLN A 241 8.05 22.37 27.15
CA GLN A 241 7.73 23.80 27.24
C GLN A 241 6.56 24.18 26.31
N GLY A 242 5.53 24.84 26.86
CA GLY A 242 4.26 25.06 26.17
C GLY A 242 4.32 25.94 24.92
N ASP A 243 5.28 26.85 24.85
CA ASP A 243 5.58 27.74 23.72
C ASP A 243 6.35 27.05 22.58
N ARG A 244 7.10 25.99 22.90
CA ARG A 244 7.97 25.27 21.94
C ARG A 244 7.39 23.96 21.47
N ARG A 245 6.64 23.25 22.31
CA ARG A 245 6.09 21.92 21.99
C ARG A 245 5.01 21.95 20.91
N PHE A 246 4.69 20.77 20.38
CA PHE A 246 3.50 20.60 19.53
C PHE A 246 2.24 20.46 20.37
N THR A 247 1.16 21.11 19.94
CA THR A 247 -0.14 21.07 20.62
C THR A 247 -1.02 19.91 20.16
N SER A 248 -0.83 19.44 18.93
CA SER A 248 -1.63 18.38 18.31
C SER A 248 -0.83 17.55 17.31
N ALA A 249 -1.25 16.29 17.11
CA ALA A 249 -0.64 15.41 16.11
C ALA A 249 -0.71 15.97 14.68
N SER A 250 -1.76 16.72 14.36
CA SER A 250 -1.92 17.41 13.06
C SER A 250 -0.90 18.53 12.85
N GLU A 251 -0.57 19.29 13.90
CA GLU A 251 0.49 20.32 13.86
C GLU A 251 1.86 19.68 13.61
N ALA A 252 2.18 18.62 14.36
CA ALA A 252 3.42 17.86 14.21
C ALA A 252 3.53 17.22 12.81
N LEU A 253 2.42 16.69 12.27
CA LEU A 253 2.40 16.08 10.93
C LEU A 253 2.67 17.11 9.84
N LYS A 254 2.05 18.30 9.94
CA LYS A 254 2.28 19.41 9.00
C LYS A 254 3.74 19.86 9.02
N ALA A 255 4.35 19.95 10.20
CA ALA A 255 5.77 20.27 10.34
C ALA A 255 6.67 19.18 9.73
N LEU A 256 6.42 17.90 10.03
CA LEU A 256 7.18 16.79 9.44
C LEU A 256 6.97 16.66 7.93
N GLN A 257 5.84 17.09 7.36
CA GLN A 257 5.61 17.10 5.90
C GLN A 257 6.50 18.12 5.17
N GLN A 258 6.97 19.17 5.85
CA GLN A 258 7.87 20.18 5.28
C GLN A 258 9.34 19.74 5.25
N VAL A 259 9.70 18.69 6.00
CA VAL A 259 11.04 18.11 6.01
C VAL A 259 11.29 17.31 4.72
N THR A 260 12.42 17.51 4.05
CA THR A 260 12.81 16.73 2.87
C THR A 260 12.95 15.24 3.23
N MET A 261 12.69 14.34 2.29
CA MET A 261 13.00 12.92 2.50
C MET A 261 14.52 12.69 2.30
N PRO A 262 15.26 12.20 3.31
CA PRO A 262 16.64 11.76 3.11
C PRO A 262 16.70 10.62 2.08
N GLU A 263 17.76 10.60 1.27
CA GLU A 263 17.94 9.61 0.18
C GLU A 263 17.96 8.16 0.69
N SER A 264 18.43 7.94 1.93
CA SER A 264 18.38 6.63 2.58
C SER A 264 17.17 6.49 3.51
N THR A 265 16.25 5.61 3.11
CA THR A 265 15.07 5.18 3.89
C THR A 265 15.26 3.80 4.53
N GLY A 266 16.48 3.24 4.49
CA GLY A 266 16.83 1.94 5.08
C GLY A 266 17.62 2.05 6.39
N PRO A 267 17.96 0.91 7.01
CA PRO A 267 18.83 0.88 8.20
C PRO A 267 20.24 1.38 7.88
N GLN A 268 20.89 2.03 8.85
CA GLN A 268 22.23 2.58 8.73
C GLN A 268 23.21 1.93 9.74
N PRO A 269 24.53 1.92 9.47
CA PRO A 269 25.53 1.49 10.44
C PRO A 269 25.54 2.38 11.69
N ARG A 270 25.76 1.78 12.87
CA ARG A 270 25.89 2.51 14.13
C ARG A 270 27.25 3.21 14.22
N ALA A 271 27.26 4.52 14.42
CA ALA A 271 28.48 5.34 14.46
C ALA A 271 29.49 4.90 15.52
N ASP A 272 29.03 4.45 16.69
CA ASP A 272 29.85 4.14 17.88
C ASP A 272 30.98 3.11 17.69
N ARG A 273 31.01 2.33 16.60
CA ARG A 273 31.95 1.21 16.42
C ARG A 273 32.54 0.98 15.03
N THR A 274 32.52 1.99 14.15
CA THR A 274 33.38 1.94 12.95
C THR A 274 34.83 2.19 13.34
N LEU A 275 35.50 1.16 13.87
CA LEU A 275 36.95 1.09 13.87
C LEU A 275 37.39 1.01 12.41
N VAL A 276 37.70 2.18 11.84
CA VAL A 276 38.32 2.30 10.53
C VAL A 276 39.72 1.69 10.64
N LEU A 277 39.84 0.40 10.34
CA LEU A 277 41.10 -0.24 9.97
C LEU A 277 41.51 0.23 8.57
N ALA A 278 41.69 1.55 8.42
CA ALA A 278 42.53 2.08 7.38
C ALA A 278 43.98 1.79 7.81
N PRO A 279 44.79 1.11 6.99
CA PRO A 279 46.22 1.18 7.18
C PRO A 279 46.63 2.64 7.05
N VAL A 280 47.34 3.16 8.05
CA VAL A 280 48.07 4.43 7.89
C VAL A 280 49.13 4.14 6.84
N VAL A 281 48.91 4.64 5.62
CA VAL A 281 49.95 4.71 4.60
C VAL A 281 50.72 5.98 4.92
N ASP A 282 51.84 5.83 5.63
CA ASP A 282 52.82 6.90 5.75
C ASP A 282 53.37 7.21 4.35
N ASP A 283 53.27 8.47 3.94
CA ASP A 283 53.75 8.96 2.64
C ASP A 283 55.30 9.01 2.65
N GLU A 284 55.96 7.93 2.22
CA GLU A 284 57.35 7.98 1.75
C GLU A 284 57.45 7.61 0.25
N PRO A 285 58.07 8.46 -0.59
CA PRO A 285 58.16 8.21 -2.02
C PRO A 285 59.30 7.23 -2.34
N GLN A 286 58.97 6.00 -2.72
CA GLN A 286 59.98 5.02 -3.17
C GLN A 286 59.69 4.43 -4.56
N ALA A 287 60.76 4.36 -5.36
CA ALA A 287 60.71 4.03 -6.78
C ALA A 287 60.51 2.53 -7.05
N ALA A 288 59.93 2.21 -8.20
CA ALA A 288 59.66 0.85 -8.65
C ALA A 288 60.93 0.07 -9.04
N PRO A 289 61.04 -1.21 -8.66
CA PRO A 289 61.82 -2.22 -9.36
C PRO A 289 60.91 -3.29 -10.04
N PRO A 290 61.43 -4.05 -11.03
CA PRO A 290 60.63 -4.94 -11.86
C PRO A 290 60.40 -6.34 -11.25
N SER A 291 59.38 -7.03 -11.78
CA SER A 291 59.04 -8.43 -11.47
C SER A 291 60.17 -9.42 -11.78
N PRO A 292 60.26 -10.52 -11.02
CA PRO A 292 60.67 -11.81 -11.56
C PRO A 292 59.69 -12.96 -11.21
N ASP A 293 59.79 -14.04 -11.99
CA ASP A 293 58.85 -15.16 -12.01
C ASP A 293 58.94 -16.14 -10.82
N LEU A 294 57.83 -16.87 -10.62
CA LEU A 294 57.68 -18.12 -9.85
C LEU A 294 57.95 -19.35 -10.74
N PRO A 295 58.00 -20.62 -10.25
CA PRO A 295 58.14 -21.20 -8.89
C PRO A 295 59.35 -22.24 -8.91
N PRO A 296 59.42 -23.43 -8.23
CA PRO A 296 58.50 -24.08 -7.28
C PRO A 296 59.05 -24.95 -6.09
N LEU A 297 58.07 -25.42 -5.29
CA LEU A 297 58.00 -26.70 -4.54
C LEU A 297 58.88 -26.95 -3.29
N GLY A 298 58.25 -27.31 -2.15
CA GLY A 298 58.98 -27.84 -0.98
C GLY A 298 58.25 -28.09 0.36
N ALA A 299 57.30 -29.03 0.43
CA ALA A 299 56.98 -29.93 1.57
C ALA A 299 56.46 -29.46 2.98
N ALA A 300 55.60 -30.33 3.56
CA ALA A 300 55.19 -30.52 4.98
C ALA A 300 54.43 -29.38 5.72
N SER A 301 53.21 -29.51 6.28
CA SER A 301 52.56 -30.55 7.13
C SER A 301 53.13 -30.56 8.58
N GLN A 302 52.38 -30.51 9.69
CA GLN A 302 50.94 -30.72 10.01
C GLN A 302 50.38 -29.49 10.83
N ALA A 303 49.26 -29.43 11.58
CA ALA A 303 48.27 -30.43 12.04
C ALA A 303 46.87 -29.86 12.43
N SER A 304 45.85 -30.72 12.35
CA SER A 304 44.68 -30.95 13.23
C SER A 304 43.86 -29.78 13.82
N GLU A 305 42.66 -29.43 13.32
CA GLU A 305 41.35 -30.14 13.30
C GLU A 305 40.45 -29.94 14.57
N ARG A 306 39.40 -29.08 14.52
CA ARG A 306 37.96 -29.38 14.26
C ARG A 306 37.10 -29.41 15.57
N PRO A 307 35.74 -29.40 15.55
CA PRO A 307 34.80 -29.47 14.41
C PRO A 307 33.64 -28.43 14.40
N ARG A 308 33.07 -28.17 13.20
CA ARG A 308 31.61 -28.06 12.93
C ARG A 308 31.38 -27.72 11.45
N LEU A 309 30.97 -28.71 10.65
CA LEU A 309 30.18 -28.55 9.41
C LEU A 309 29.84 -29.96 8.89
N ARG A 310 28.69 -30.50 9.31
CA ARG A 310 28.23 -31.86 8.96
C ARG A 310 26.90 -31.86 8.19
N ALA A 311 26.51 -30.71 7.63
CA ALA A 311 25.22 -30.48 6.99
C ALA A 311 25.27 -30.49 5.44
N GLU A 312 26.34 -29.98 4.83
CA GLU A 312 26.36 -29.69 3.38
C GLU A 312 26.73 -30.91 2.50
N GLN A 313 27.38 -31.94 3.05
CA GLN A 313 27.82 -33.12 2.28
C GLN A 313 26.72 -34.14 1.92
N ARG A 314 25.43 -33.82 2.12
CA ARG A 314 24.31 -34.71 1.75
C ARG A 314 23.60 -34.39 0.42
N GLN A 315 23.95 -33.31 -0.27
CA GLN A 315 23.29 -32.92 -1.53
C GLN A 315 24.10 -33.17 -2.82
N GLN A 316 25.41 -33.41 -2.75
CA GLN A 316 26.25 -33.63 -3.95
C GLN A 316 26.34 -35.10 -4.43
N ALA A 317 25.57 -36.02 -3.84
CA ALA A 317 25.65 -37.46 -4.14
C ALA A 317 24.58 -37.97 -5.15
N ALA A 318 23.83 -37.09 -5.82
CA ALA A 318 22.65 -37.47 -6.63
C ALA A 318 22.78 -37.28 -8.16
N GLU A 319 23.80 -36.58 -8.67
CA GLU A 319 23.86 -36.19 -10.10
C GLU A 319 24.73 -37.11 -10.99
N GLY A 320 25.24 -38.22 -10.45
CA GLY A 320 26.18 -39.11 -11.16
C GLY A 320 25.59 -40.10 -12.18
N ARG A 321 24.33 -39.95 -12.64
CA ARG A 321 23.61 -41.05 -13.33
C ARG A 321 22.86 -40.74 -14.63
N LEU A 322 23.13 -39.62 -15.30
CA LEU A 322 22.46 -39.27 -16.59
C LEU A 322 23.39 -39.11 -17.82
N TRP A 323 24.70 -39.07 -17.62
CA TRP A 323 25.68 -38.95 -18.72
C TRP A 323 25.60 -39.99 -19.86
N PRO A 324 25.32 -41.29 -19.65
CA PRO A 324 25.29 -42.25 -20.76
C PRO A 324 24.10 -42.07 -21.72
N VAL A 325 23.02 -41.41 -21.31
CA VAL A 325 21.84 -41.18 -22.17
C VAL A 325 22.08 -40.02 -23.14
N VAL A 326 22.77 -38.96 -22.68
CA VAL A 326 23.11 -37.79 -23.50
C VAL A 326 24.06 -38.18 -24.64
N GLY A 327 25.02 -39.07 -24.38
CA GLY A 327 25.92 -39.61 -25.41
C GLY A 327 25.20 -40.36 -26.53
N ALA A 328 24.20 -41.18 -26.22
CA ALA A 328 23.46 -41.97 -27.21
C ALA A 328 22.58 -41.11 -28.15
N LEU A 329 22.03 -40.01 -27.64
CA LEU A 329 21.22 -39.07 -28.44
C LEU A 329 22.07 -38.28 -29.45
N LEU A 330 23.28 -37.86 -29.07
CA LEU A 330 24.20 -37.14 -29.97
C LEU A 330 24.67 -38.00 -31.16
N VAL A 331 24.92 -39.30 -30.94
CA VAL A 331 25.29 -40.22 -32.04
C VAL A 331 24.13 -40.43 -33.01
N SER A 332 22.90 -40.54 -32.51
CA SER A 332 21.71 -40.69 -33.36
C SER A 332 21.45 -39.46 -34.25
N ALA A 333 21.71 -38.25 -33.73
CA ALA A 333 21.55 -37.00 -34.48
C ALA A 333 22.54 -36.86 -35.66
N LEU A 334 23.76 -37.37 -35.52
CA LEU A 334 24.78 -37.33 -36.58
C LEU A 334 24.51 -38.33 -37.73
N VAL A 335 23.91 -39.48 -37.45
CA VAL A 335 23.57 -40.47 -38.49
C VAL A 335 22.37 -39.99 -39.33
N GLY A 336 21.40 -39.31 -38.72
CA GLY A 336 20.22 -38.79 -39.42
C GLY A 336 20.53 -37.70 -40.46
N THR A 337 21.46 -36.80 -40.17
CA THR A 337 21.82 -35.70 -41.08
C THR A 337 22.60 -36.17 -42.31
N ALA A 338 23.46 -37.18 -42.17
CA ALA A 338 24.20 -37.77 -43.29
C ALA A 338 23.28 -38.45 -44.33
N ILE A 339 22.24 -39.16 -43.88
CA ILE A 339 21.28 -39.85 -44.76
C ILE A 339 20.40 -38.84 -45.51
N GLY A 340 19.98 -37.76 -44.86
CA GLY A 340 19.18 -36.70 -45.49
C GLY A 340 19.90 -35.98 -46.64
N TRP A 341 21.19 -35.69 -46.48
CA TRP A 341 21.97 -34.98 -47.50
C TRP A 341 22.24 -35.85 -48.75
N PHE A 342 22.41 -37.16 -48.57
CA PHE A 342 22.64 -38.10 -49.68
C PHE A 342 21.39 -38.33 -50.55
N LEU A 343 20.18 -38.20 -49.99
CA LEU A 343 18.92 -38.41 -50.72
C LEU A 343 18.43 -37.17 -51.50
N LEU A 344 18.89 -35.97 -51.15
CA LEU A 344 18.44 -34.70 -51.77
C LEU A 344 19.31 -34.24 -52.97
N SER A 345 20.40 -34.94 -53.29
CA SER A 345 21.36 -34.52 -54.33
C SER A 345 21.10 -35.06 -55.75
N ARG A 346 19.92 -35.64 -56.02
CA ARG A 346 19.53 -36.15 -57.35
C ARG A 346 18.34 -35.39 -57.96
N GLY A 347 18.60 -34.19 -58.49
CA GLY A 347 17.68 -33.45 -59.34
C GLY A 347 18.41 -32.55 -60.34
N LYS A 348 18.26 -32.80 -61.64
CA LYS A 348 18.80 -31.92 -62.70
C LYS A 348 17.94 -30.66 -62.85
N PRO A 349 18.52 -29.46 -63.03
CA PRO A 349 17.79 -28.30 -63.51
C PRO A 349 17.60 -28.35 -65.04
N PRO A 350 16.47 -27.88 -65.59
CA PRO A 350 16.32 -27.63 -67.02
C PRO A 350 16.92 -26.27 -67.42
N ALA A 351 17.34 -26.15 -68.68
CA ALA A 351 17.89 -24.92 -69.25
C ALA A 351 16.81 -23.95 -69.76
N GLY A 352 17.15 -22.66 -69.84
CA GLY A 352 16.26 -21.64 -70.40
C GLY A 352 16.80 -20.21 -70.23
N ALA A 353 17.76 -19.82 -71.06
CA ALA A 353 18.05 -18.40 -71.32
C ALA A 353 17.04 -17.86 -72.36
N PRO A 354 16.88 -16.53 -72.51
CA PRO A 354 17.85 -15.83 -73.33
C PRO A 354 18.47 -14.60 -72.67
N SER A 355 19.66 -14.25 -73.16
CA SER A 355 20.44 -13.07 -72.81
C SER A 355 20.03 -11.83 -73.59
N THR A 356 20.17 -10.66 -72.97
CA THR A 356 20.49 -9.42 -73.67
C THR A 356 21.58 -8.70 -72.89
N GLU A 357 22.76 -8.58 -73.50
CA GLU A 357 23.84 -7.75 -73.00
C GLU A 357 23.44 -6.26 -73.04
N ARG A 358 23.86 -5.52 -72.03
CA ARG A 358 24.37 -4.14 -72.16
C ARG A 358 25.05 -3.75 -70.86
N ASP A 359 26.39 -3.77 -70.89
CA ASP A 359 27.18 -3.05 -69.91
C ASP A 359 26.82 -1.56 -69.92
N VAL A 360 26.85 -0.93 -68.74
CA VAL A 360 27.55 0.33 -68.45
C VAL A 360 27.29 0.69 -66.98
N ILE A 361 28.37 0.60 -66.19
CA ILE A 361 28.78 1.47 -65.07
C ILE A 361 27.70 1.87 -64.04
N GLY A 362 27.89 1.43 -62.79
CA GLY A 362 27.44 2.18 -61.61
C GLY A 362 26.14 1.69 -60.95
N ARG A 363 26.16 0.49 -60.37
CA ARG A 363 25.22 0.14 -59.28
C ARG A 363 25.99 -0.44 -58.09
N SER A 364 25.66 0.06 -56.90
CA SER A 364 26.24 -0.31 -55.62
C SER A 364 26.22 -1.83 -55.41
N PRO A 365 27.19 -2.41 -54.68
CA PRO A 365 27.16 -3.83 -54.35
C PRO A 365 25.84 -4.15 -53.65
N ALA A 366 25.24 -5.29 -54.00
CA ALA A 366 24.02 -5.78 -53.37
C ALA A 366 24.26 -5.84 -51.86
N ALA A 367 23.55 -4.96 -51.12
CA ALA A 367 23.80 -4.76 -49.71
C ALA A 367 23.26 -5.95 -48.92
N SER A 368 24.11 -6.97 -48.77
CA SER A 368 23.89 -8.08 -47.84
C SER A 368 23.85 -7.52 -46.43
N LEU A 369 22.73 -7.72 -45.73
CA LEU A 369 22.61 -7.37 -44.31
C LEU A 369 23.76 -8.01 -43.52
N PRO A 370 24.36 -7.29 -42.54
CA PRO A 370 25.34 -7.88 -41.64
C PRO A 370 24.81 -9.15 -40.98
N PRO A 371 25.62 -10.22 -40.81
CA PRO A 371 25.15 -11.48 -40.23
C PRO A 371 24.40 -11.31 -38.89
N ALA A 372 24.89 -10.42 -38.02
CA ALA A 372 24.23 -10.10 -36.75
C ALA A 372 22.83 -9.46 -36.91
N GLU A 373 22.58 -8.66 -37.95
CA GLU A 373 21.24 -8.11 -38.23
C GLU A 373 20.29 -9.20 -38.77
N VAL A 374 20.83 -10.18 -39.53
CA VAL A 374 20.08 -11.35 -39.98
C VAL A 374 19.70 -12.25 -38.80
N ASP A 375 20.64 -12.51 -37.89
CA ASP A 375 20.42 -13.30 -36.67
C ASP A 375 19.37 -12.64 -35.76
N GLN A 376 19.45 -11.32 -35.55
CA GLN A 376 18.42 -10.57 -34.81
C GLN A 376 17.04 -10.66 -35.46
N ARG A 377 16.94 -10.48 -36.80
CA ARG A 377 15.66 -10.65 -37.52
C ARG A 377 15.13 -12.09 -37.40
N GLN A 378 15.99 -13.11 -37.39
CA GLN A 378 15.57 -14.50 -37.17
C GLN A 378 15.11 -14.75 -35.72
N GLN A 379 15.79 -14.18 -34.73
CA GLN A 379 15.41 -14.27 -33.31
C GLN A 379 14.05 -13.60 -33.04
N LEU A 380 13.79 -12.42 -33.60
CA LEU A 380 12.48 -11.76 -33.52
C LEU A 380 11.38 -12.64 -34.12
N LEU A 381 11.61 -13.23 -35.30
CA LEU A 381 10.64 -14.11 -35.97
C LEU A 381 10.41 -15.43 -35.21
N SER A 382 11.43 -15.97 -34.51
CA SER A 382 11.27 -17.16 -33.68
C SER A 382 10.49 -16.86 -32.39
N ARG A 383 10.74 -15.70 -31.76
CA ARG A 383 9.99 -15.19 -30.61
C ARG A 383 8.51 -14.93 -30.95
N LEU A 384 8.22 -14.22 -32.05
CA LEU A 384 6.84 -14.01 -32.50
C LEU A 384 6.08 -15.33 -32.74
N ARG A 385 6.77 -16.34 -33.29
CA ARG A 385 6.21 -17.70 -33.48
C ARG A 385 5.94 -18.40 -32.15
N ALA A 386 6.86 -18.31 -31.19
CA ALA A 386 6.69 -18.87 -29.84
C ALA A 386 5.54 -18.20 -29.07
N LEU A 387 5.37 -16.89 -29.24
CA LEU A 387 4.28 -16.09 -28.66
C LEU A 387 2.95 -16.19 -29.42
N GLN A 388 2.92 -16.91 -30.55
CA GLN A 388 1.77 -17.08 -31.46
C GLN A 388 1.21 -15.78 -32.06
N VAL A 389 2.02 -14.72 -32.15
CA VAL A 389 1.61 -13.40 -32.67
C VAL A 389 1.62 -13.40 -34.19
N ASP A 390 0.63 -12.76 -34.83
CA ASP A 390 0.62 -12.62 -36.29
C ASP A 390 1.79 -11.75 -36.77
N ARG A 391 2.71 -12.39 -37.52
CA ARG A 391 3.91 -11.75 -38.06
C ARG A 391 3.58 -10.54 -38.94
N SER A 392 2.54 -10.63 -39.77
CA SER A 392 2.26 -9.58 -40.76
C SER A 392 1.77 -8.30 -40.10
N TRP A 393 0.86 -8.45 -39.14
CA TRP A 393 0.39 -7.36 -38.30
C TRP A 393 1.50 -6.76 -37.42
N PHE A 394 2.34 -7.60 -36.80
CA PHE A 394 3.41 -7.10 -35.92
C PHE A 394 4.44 -6.27 -36.68
N LEU A 395 4.86 -6.69 -37.88
CA LEU A 395 5.78 -5.91 -38.72
C LEU A 395 5.14 -4.57 -39.13
N GLN A 396 3.86 -4.56 -39.52
CA GLN A 396 3.12 -3.33 -39.78
C GLN A 396 3.06 -2.39 -38.57
N LEU A 397 2.95 -2.92 -37.34
CA LEU A 397 2.97 -2.12 -36.10
C LEU A 397 4.31 -1.42 -35.89
N VAL A 398 5.43 -2.11 -36.10
CA VAL A 398 6.78 -1.50 -35.99
C VAL A 398 6.98 -0.47 -37.10
N ASP A 399 6.60 -0.79 -38.34
CA ASP A 399 6.68 0.11 -39.49
C ASP A 399 5.86 1.40 -39.26
N ALA A 400 4.60 1.27 -38.84
CA ALA A 400 3.74 2.42 -38.53
C ALA A 400 4.29 3.27 -37.37
N SER A 401 4.93 2.66 -36.38
CA SER A 401 5.56 3.35 -35.25
C SER A 401 6.81 4.14 -35.68
N LEU A 402 7.63 3.55 -36.57
CA LEU A 402 8.78 4.23 -37.14
C LEU A 402 8.34 5.45 -37.96
N LEU A 403 7.31 5.30 -38.79
CA LEU A 403 6.77 6.40 -39.60
C LEU A 403 6.15 7.51 -38.74
N ALA A 404 5.44 7.17 -37.66
CA ALA A 404 4.92 8.15 -36.70
C ALA A 404 6.02 8.93 -35.97
N ARG A 405 7.18 8.31 -35.72
CA ARG A 405 8.34 8.93 -35.08
C ARG A 405 9.17 9.81 -36.03
N PHE A 406 9.07 9.60 -37.34
CA PHE A 406 9.82 10.35 -38.37
C PHE A 406 8.89 10.84 -39.51
N PRO A 407 7.92 11.74 -39.23
CA PRO A 407 6.92 12.17 -40.20
C PRO A 407 7.52 12.89 -41.43
N GLU A 408 8.68 13.53 -41.28
CA GLU A 408 9.37 14.27 -42.35
C GLU A 408 9.92 13.38 -43.49
N ARG A 409 9.87 12.05 -43.35
CA ARG A 409 10.43 11.08 -44.32
C ARG A 409 9.45 10.57 -45.38
N ASN A 410 8.29 11.22 -45.57
CA ASN A 410 7.34 10.92 -46.65
C ASN A 410 6.97 9.41 -46.80
N GLY A 411 6.90 8.68 -45.68
CA GLY A 411 6.54 7.26 -45.68
C GLY A 411 7.65 6.27 -46.02
N ARG A 412 8.92 6.69 -46.16
CA ARG A 412 10.02 5.80 -46.54
C ARG A 412 10.48 4.89 -45.39
N LEU A 413 10.29 3.57 -45.57
CA LEU A 413 10.80 2.51 -44.68
C LEU A 413 12.32 2.26 -44.87
N PRO A 414 13.00 1.60 -43.91
CA PRO A 414 14.43 1.31 -44.00
C PRO A 414 14.72 0.33 -45.14
N SER A 415 15.65 0.68 -46.03
CA SER A 415 16.22 -0.28 -46.99
C SER A 415 17.35 -1.09 -46.35
N ASP A 416 17.81 -2.14 -47.04
CA ASP A 416 18.98 -2.91 -46.64
C ASP A 416 20.32 -2.20 -46.98
N SER A 417 20.28 -0.97 -47.51
CA SER A 417 21.49 -0.17 -47.81
C SER A 417 22.30 0.20 -46.56
N LEU A 418 23.61 0.41 -46.70
CA LEU A 418 24.47 0.79 -45.56
C LEU A 418 24.09 2.16 -44.96
N GLU A 419 23.52 3.07 -45.77
CA GLU A 419 23.07 4.40 -45.34
C GLU A 419 21.86 4.35 -44.38
N ASP A 420 20.98 3.36 -44.56
CA ASP A 420 19.81 3.15 -43.70
C ASP A 420 20.13 2.34 -42.42
N ALA A 421 21.39 1.98 -42.16
CA ALA A 421 21.79 1.19 -40.98
C ALA A 421 21.37 1.82 -39.62
N PRO A 422 21.48 3.15 -39.40
CA PRO A 422 20.96 3.78 -38.17
C PRO A 422 19.44 3.63 -38.04
N LEU A 423 18.70 3.67 -39.16
CA LEU A 423 17.25 3.54 -39.16
C LEU A 423 16.81 2.09 -38.89
N ARG A 424 17.56 1.09 -39.37
CA ARG A 424 17.34 -0.32 -39.03
C ARG A 424 17.58 -0.61 -37.54
N ARG A 425 18.55 0.06 -36.89
CA ARG A 425 18.72 -0.03 -35.43
C ARG A 425 17.50 0.48 -34.68
N VAL A 426 17.00 1.68 -35.01
CA VAL A 426 15.78 2.23 -34.40
C VAL A 426 14.55 1.35 -34.69
N TRP A 427 14.45 0.74 -35.87
CA TRP A 427 13.40 -0.23 -36.17
C TRP A 427 13.51 -1.49 -35.28
N ASN A 428 14.72 -2.03 -35.06
CA ASN A 428 14.94 -3.18 -34.17
C ASN A 428 14.63 -2.84 -32.71
N GLU A 429 15.01 -1.65 -32.23
CA GLU A 429 14.68 -1.14 -30.89
C GLU A 429 13.16 -1.03 -30.69
N LEU A 430 12.45 -0.42 -31.65
CA LEU A 430 10.98 -0.35 -31.64
C LEU A 430 10.34 -1.75 -31.69
N ALA A 431 10.94 -2.70 -32.40
CA ALA A 431 10.45 -4.08 -32.45
C ALA A 431 10.53 -4.78 -31.09
N GLU A 432 11.67 -4.68 -30.38
CA GLU A 432 11.80 -5.25 -29.02
C GLU A 432 10.90 -4.53 -28.00
N GLU A 433 10.75 -3.20 -28.09
CA GLU A 433 9.79 -2.44 -27.26
C GLU A 433 8.35 -2.94 -27.45
N TRP A 434 7.89 -3.11 -28.70
CA TRP A 434 6.55 -3.62 -28.98
C TRP A 434 6.38 -5.08 -28.60
N LEU A 435 7.44 -5.90 -28.73
CA LEU A 435 7.44 -7.28 -28.30
C LEU A 435 7.21 -7.37 -26.78
N ALA A 436 7.96 -6.59 -26.00
CA ALA A 436 7.81 -6.53 -24.54
C ALA A 436 6.43 -6.03 -24.08
N ARG A 437 5.76 -5.16 -24.86
CA ARG A 437 4.35 -4.76 -24.61
C ARG A 437 3.36 -5.87 -24.96
N VAL A 438 3.58 -6.61 -26.05
CA VAL A 438 2.72 -7.73 -26.48
C VAL A 438 2.87 -8.96 -25.56
N GLU A 439 4.05 -9.21 -25.00
CA GLU A 439 4.30 -10.29 -24.04
C GLU A 439 3.44 -10.18 -22.76
N GLN A 440 3.11 -8.95 -22.34
CA GLN A 440 2.24 -8.67 -21.19
C GLN A 440 0.76 -9.07 -21.40
N LEU A 441 0.35 -9.41 -22.62
CA LEU A 441 -1.01 -9.86 -22.91
C LEU A 441 -1.18 -11.36 -22.59
N PRO A 442 -2.38 -11.81 -22.18
CA PRO A 442 -2.72 -13.24 -22.10
C PRO A 442 -2.47 -13.96 -23.44
N PRO A 443 -2.03 -15.24 -23.43
CA PRO A 443 -1.76 -16.01 -24.66
C PRO A 443 -2.93 -16.06 -25.64
N MET A 444 -4.16 -16.15 -25.11
CA MET A 444 -5.40 -16.18 -25.92
C MET A 444 -5.67 -14.87 -26.68
N LEU A 445 -5.22 -13.72 -26.15
CA LEU A 445 -5.32 -12.44 -26.84
C LEU A 445 -4.17 -12.25 -27.83
N ARG A 446 -2.94 -12.67 -27.48
CA ARG A 446 -1.78 -12.64 -28.40
C ARG A 446 -2.05 -13.37 -29.71
N ALA A 447 -2.61 -14.58 -29.64
CA ALA A 447 -2.95 -15.40 -30.81
C ALA A 447 -4.06 -14.81 -31.71
N ARG A 448 -4.74 -13.75 -31.25
CA ARG A 448 -5.82 -13.06 -31.99
C ARG A 448 -5.42 -11.69 -32.52
N LEU A 449 -4.26 -11.16 -32.16
CA LEU A 449 -3.76 -9.87 -32.68
C LEU A 449 -3.64 -9.91 -34.21
N GLY A 450 -4.10 -8.86 -34.87
CA GLY A 450 -4.28 -8.81 -36.33
C GLY A 450 -5.62 -9.38 -36.83
N ARG A 451 -6.44 -9.97 -35.96
CA ARG A 451 -7.75 -10.56 -36.30
C ARG A 451 -8.90 -10.08 -35.40
N LEU A 452 -8.64 -9.21 -34.42
CA LEU A 452 -9.67 -8.64 -33.56
C LEU A 452 -10.52 -7.64 -34.36
N LYS A 453 -11.84 -7.70 -34.17
CA LYS A 453 -12.81 -6.84 -34.86
C LYS A 453 -13.59 -5.99 -33.86
N ASP A 454 -14.16 -4.87 -34.31
CA ASP A 454 -15.01 -4.05 -33.43
C ASP A 454 -16.19 -4.83 -32.84
N ALA A 455 -16.70 -5.82 -33.58
CA ALA A 455 -17.75 -6.72 -33.10
C ALA A 455 -17.37 -7.53 -31.84
N ASP A 456 -16.09 -7.90 -31.66
CA ASP A 456 -15.62 -8.58 -30.45
C ASP A 456 -15.79 -7.68 -29.22
N TRP A 457 -15.34 -6.42 -29.37
CA TRP A 457 -15.48 -5.38 -28.37
C TRP A 457 -16.94 -5.03 -28.07
N GLN A 458 -17.75 -4.75 -29.10
CA GLN A 458 -19.14 -4.35 -28.94
C GLN A 458 -19.96 -5.44 -28.25
N LYS A 459 -19.69 -6.73 -28.51
CA LYS A 459 -20.35 -7.85 -27.84
C LYS A 459 -20.10 -7.83 -26.32
N GLN A 460 -18.87 -7.61 -25.89
CA GLN A 460 -18.52 -7.59 -24.46
C GLN A 460 -19.01 -6.31 -23.76
N ARG A 461 -18.95 -5.16 -24.45
CA ARG A 461 -19.59 -3.89 -24.01
C ARG A 461 -21.11 -4.06 -23.82
N GLN A 462 -21.81 -4.65 -24.79
CA GLN A 462 -23.24 -4.91 -24.70
C GLN A 462 -23.60 -5.86 -23.55
N ALA A 463 -22.78 -6.89 -23.30
CA ALA A 463 -23.01 -7.81 -22.17
C ALA A 463 -22.96 -7.09 -20.81
N LEU A 464 -22.01 -6.17 -20.60
CA LEU A 464 -21.94 -5.38 -19.36
C LEU A 464 -23.08 -4.36 -19.24
N VAL A 465 -23.46 -3.71 -20.36
CA VAL A 465 -24.61 -2.79 -20.38
C VAL A 465 -25.92 -3.52 -20.08
N GLN A 466 -26.11 -4.74 -20.59
CA GLN A 466 -27.24 -5.61 -20.23
C GLN A 466 -27.24 -6.04 -18.75
N GLN A 467 -26.08 -6.03 -18.09
CA GLN A 467 -25.94 -6.26 -16.64
C GLN A 467 -26.08 -4.97 -15.81
N GLY A 468 -26.49 -3.86 -16.44
CA GLY A 468 -26.78 -2.59 -15.76
C GLY A 468 -25.58 -1.65 -15.60
N VAL A 469 -24.43 -1.94 -16.23
CA VAL A 469 -23.26 -1.05 -16.19
C VAL A 469 -23.47 0.15 -17.13
N ASN A 470 -23.14 1.35 -16.66
CA ASN A 470 -23.23 2.55 -17.49
C ASN A 470 -22.13 2.55 -18.56
N VAL A 471 -22.49 2.94 -19.78
CA VAL A 471 -21.60 2.97 -20.96
C VAL A 471 -20.30 3.74 -20.72
N ARG A 472 -20.37 4.87 -20.00
CA ARG A 472 -19.20 5.72 -19.72
C ARG A 472 -18.19 5.05 -18.79
N VAL A 473 -18.65 4.23 -17.84
CA VAL A 473 -17.80 3.46 -16.92
C VAL A 473 -17.01 2.39 -17.69
N VAL A 474 -17.67 1.73 -18.65
CA VAL A 474 -17.02 0.78 -19.56
C VAL A 474 -15.95 1.46 -20.43
N GLU A 475 -16.20 2.69 -20.88
CA GLU A 475 -15.25 3.46 -21.71
C GLU A 475 -14.06 3.99 -20.91
N GLN A 476 -14.22 4.31 -19.63
CA GLN A 476 -13.10 4.66 -18.74
C GLN A 476 -12.22 3.44 -18.40
N LEU A 477 -12.83 2.28 -18.09
CA LEU A 477 -12.12 1.01 -17.86
C LEU A 477 -11.16 0.68 -19.01
N VAL A 478 -11.65 0.77 -20.24
CA VAL A 478 -10.84 0.54 -21.44
C VAL A 478 -9.80 1.63 -21.65
N SER A 479 -10.15 2.90 -21.46
CA SER A 479 -9.21 4.00 -21.68
C SER A 479 -7.98 3.89 -20.77
N ALA A 480 -8.18 3.53 -19.49
CA ALA A 480 -7.09 3.29 -18.55
C ALA A 480 -6.18 2.12 -19.00
N SER A 481 -6.76 0.97 -19.36
CA SER A 481 -5.98 -0.19 -19.81
C SER A 481 -5.30 0.03 -21.17
N ALA A 482 -5.92 0.82 -22.07
CA ALA A 482 -5.36 1.16 -23.36
C ALA A 482 -4.12 2.05 -23.21
N GLN A 483 -4.13 3.03 -22.29
CA GLN A 483 -2.97 3.89 -22.04
C GLN A 483 -1.72 3.13 -21.58
N THR A 484 -1.89 2.01 -20.84
CA THR A 484 -0.76 1.15 -20.44
C THR A 484 -0.05 0.51 -21.63
N LEU A 485 -0.79 0.16 -22.69
CA LEU A 485 -0.25 -0.51 -23.89
C LEU A 485 0.04 0.45 -25.04
N LEU A 486 -0.61 1.61 -25.07
CA LEU A 486 -0.56 2.65 -26.12
C LEU A 486 -0.41 4.05 -25.48
N PRO A 487 0.77 4.39 -24.93
CA PRO A 487 1.01 5.72 -24.38
C PRO A 487 0.87 6.79 -25.47
N GLY A 488 0.25 7.92 -25.13
CA GLY A 488 0.05 9.07 -26.04
C GLY A 488 -1.24 9.05 -26.86
N VAL A 489 -2.07 8.00 -26.78
CA VAL A 489 -3.41 8.00 -27.40
C VAL A 489 -4.42 8.71 -26.48
N ALA A 490 -5.20 9.63 -27.05
CA ALA A 490 -6.24 10.36 -26.31
C ALA A 490 -7.36 9.42 -25.81
N THR A 491 -7.84 9.65 -24.59
CA THR A 491 -8.91 8.88 -23.95
C THR A 491 -10.18 8.83 -24.81
N GLY A 492 -10.80 7.66 -24.93
CA GLY A 492 -12.01 7.46 -25.72
C GLY A 492 -11.84 7.42 -27.25
N VAL A 493 -10.68 7.80 -27.80
CA VAL A 493 -10.44 7.78 -29.26
C VAL A 493 -9.85 6.43 -29.69
N LYS A 494 -10.53 5.73 -30.61
CA LYS A 494 -10.00 4.51 -31.22
C LYS A 494 -8.87 4.84 -32.20
N PRO A 495 -7.64 4.32 -32.01
CA PRO A 495 -6.53 4.61 -32.91
C PRO A 495 -6.73 3.95 -34.29
N PRO A 496 -5.97 4.38 -35.32
CA PRO A 496 -5.93 3.72 -36.61
C PRO A 496 -5.33 2.30 -36.51
N GLU A 497 -5.55 1.48 -37.54
CA GLU A 497 -4.71 0.28 -37.72
C GLU A 497 -3.26 0.70 -37.95
N PRO A 498 -2.26 -0.06 -37.48
CA PRO A 498 -2.34 -1.36 -36.80
C PRO A 498 -2.51 -1.28 -35.26
N PHE A 499 -2.38 -0.08 -34.67
CA PHE A 499 -2.48 0.14 -33.21
C PHE A 499 -3.84 -0.25 -32.62
N ARG A 500 -4.91 -0.18 -33.43
CA ARG A 500 -6.26 -0.58 -33.02
C ARG A 500 -6.36 -2.01 -32.49
N GLN A 501 -5.54 -2.94 -32.99
CA GLN A 501 -5.51 -4.31 -32.47
C GLN A 501 -5.04 -4.36 -31.00
N LEU A 502 -4.08 -3.53 -30.60
CA LEU A 502 -3.66 -3.39 -29.20
C LEU A 502 -4.76 -2.71 -28.36
N TRP A 503 -5.47 -1.73 -28.91
CA TRP A 503 -6.62 -1.11 -28.24
C TRP A 503 -7.73 -2.14 -27.97
N PHE A 504 -8.06 -3.00 -28.95
CA PHE A 504 -9.02 -4.09 -28.74
C PHE A 504 -8.51 -5.13 -27.74
N ALA A 505 -7.22 -5.49 -27.76
CA ALA A 505 -6.66 -6.41 -26.78
C ALA A 505 -6.68 -5.84 -25.36
N ALA A 506 -6.36 -4.55 -25.18
CA ALA A 506 -6.48 -3.84 -23.91
C ALA A 506 -7.94 -3.83 -23.42
N ALA A 507 -8.87 -3.50 -24.33
CA ALA A 507 -10.29 -3.48 -24.04
C ALA A 507 -10.80 -4.84 -23.56
N LEU A 508 -10.55 -5.91 -24.31
CA LEU A 508 -10.97 -7.27 -23.95
C LEU A 508 -10.33 -7.74 -22.62
N ARG A 509 -9.02 -7.49 -22.41
CA ARG A 509 -8.31 -7.79 -21.15
C ARG A 509 -8.95 -7.07 -19.96
N SER A 510 -9.20 -5.77 -20.10
CA SER A 510 -9.78 -4.93 -19.03
C SER A 510 -11.18 -5.38 -18.60
N LEU A 511 -11.92 -6.07 -19.48
CA LEU A 511 -13.28 -6.56 -19.23
C LEU A 511 -13.35 -8.06 -18.91
N GLU A 512 -12.24 -8.80 -18.96
CA GLU A 512 -12.19 -10.24 -18.67
C GLU A 512 -12.30 -10.52 -17.15
N ASP A 513 -11.65 -9.69 -16.33
CA ASP A 513 -11.62 -9.80 -14.87
C ASP A 513 -12.68 -8.96 -14.12
N VAL A 514 -13.48 -8.14 -14.84
CA VAL A 514 -14.52 -7.29 -14.24
C VAL A 514 -15.65 -8.17 -13.73
N ARG A 515 -15.75 -8.25 -12.40
CA ARG A 515 -16.92 -8.81 -11.71
C ARG A 515 -17.83 -7.68 -11.27
N ILE A 516 -19.11 -7.83 -11.57
CA ILE A 516 -20.18 -6.94 -11.13
C ILE A 516 -20.82 -7.54 -9.88
N GLU A 517 -20.80 -6.79 -8.79
CA GLU A 517 -21.45 -7.16 -7.54
C GLU A 517 -22.56 -6.15 -7.22
N ALA A 518 -23.78 -6.64 -7.02
CA ALA A 518 -24.95 -5.81 -6.77
C ALA A 518 -25.26 -5.72 -5.27
N VAL A 519 -25.41 -4.50 -4.74
CA VAL A 519 -25.74 -4.22 -3.34
C VAL A 519 -26.95 -3.29 -3.28
N LYS A 520 -27.81 -3.47 -2.27
CA LYS A 520 -28.93 -2.56 -1.99
C LYS A 520 -28.66 -1.83 -0.68
N ALA A 521 -28.50 -0.51 -0.73
CA ALA A 521 -28.32 0.30 0.46
C ALA A 521 -29.62 0.32 1.30
N ARG A 522 -29.47 0.24 2.63
CA ARG A 522 -30.60 0.27 3.58
C ARG A 522 -30.63 1.61 4.30
N ALA A 523 -31.83 2.02 4.72
CA ALA A 523 -32.04 3.26 5.47
C ALA A 523 -31.39 3.17 6.86
N GLY A 524 -30.43 4.04 7.17
CA GLY A 524 -29.78 4.13 8.49
C GLY A 524 -28.97 2.89 8.94
N VAL A 525 -28.92 1.83 8.14
CA VAL A 525 -28.24 0.56 8.48
C VAL A 525 -27.13 0.28 7.45
N PRO A 526 -25.86 0.16 7.86
CA PRO A 526 -24.77 -0.14 6.94
C PRO A 526 -24.91 -1.56 6.38
N THR A 527 -24.95 -1.66 5.06
CA THR A 527 -24.88 -2.93 4.32
C THR A 527 -23.44 -3.12 3.86
N VAL A 528 -22.84 -4.29 4.12
CA VAL A 528 -21.42 -4.55 3.86
C VAL A 528 -21.26 -5.62 2.78
N LEU A 529 -20.33 -5.38 1.87
CA LEU A 529 -19.87 -6.27 0.81
C LEU A 529 -18.35 -6.45 0.96
N SER A 530 -17.86 -7.68 0.90
CA SER A 530 -16.43 -7.97 0.91
C SER A 530 -16.07 -8.87 -0.27
N SER A 531 -15.12 -8.42 -1.10
CA SER A 531 -14.69 -9.10 -2.32
C SER A 531 -13.18 -9.06 -2.48
N ARG A 532 -12.59 -10.05 -3.14
CA ARG A 532 -11.15 -10.07 -3.42
C ARG A 532 -10.87 -9.54 -4.82
N VAL A 533 -9.99 -8.55 -4.92
CA VAL A 533 -9.51 -7.97 -6.18
C VAL A 533 -8.15 -8.60 -6.51
N SER A 534 -8.00 -9.16 -7.71
CA SER A 534 -6.72 -9.69 -8.20
C SER A 534 -5.68 -8.57 -8.37
N ALA A 535 -4.40 -8.92 -8.43
CA ALA A 535 -3.34 -7.99 -8.84
C ALA A 535 -3.61 -7.48 -10.26
N GLY A 536 -3.58 -6.16 -10.49
CA GLY A 536 -3.94 -5.54 -11.77
C GLY A 536 -5.42 -5.71 -12.18
N GLY A 537 -6.28 -6.20 -11.29
CA GLY A 537 -7.69 -6.49 -11.57
C GLY A 537 -8.65 -5.36 -11.17
N ALA A 538 -9.90 -5.48 -11.61
CA ALA A 538 -10.98 -4.53 -11.30
C ALA A 538 -12.22 -5.20 -10.67
N ARG A 539 -12.93 -4.46 -9.82
CA ARG A 539 -14.28 -4.78 -9.33
C ARG A 539 -15.20 -3.61 -9.62
N LEU A 540 -16.40 -3.91 -10.06
CA LEU A 540 -17.46 -2.92 -10.25
C LEU A 540 -18.62 -3.27 -9.33
N ILE A 541 -18.99 -2.35 -8.45
CA ILE A 541 -20.05 -2.56 -7.47
C ILE A 541 -21.22 -1.64 -7.83
N SER A 542 -22.38 -2.22 -8.09
CA SER A 542 -23.61 -1.50 -8.45
C SER A 542 -24.50 -1.38 -7.21
N ILE A 543 -24.78 -0.16 -6.78
CA ILE A 543 -25.42 0.14 -5.50
C ILE A 543 -26.79 0.77 -5.75
N SER A 544 -27.85 0.02 -5.43
CA SER A 544 -29.22 0.53 -5.47
C SER A 544 -29.50 1.37 -4.22
N VAL A 545 -29.73 2.66 -4.43
CA VAL A 545 -30.10 3.65 -3.40
C VAL A 545 -31.62 3.83 -3.36
N PRO A 546 -32.26 3.86 -2.18
CA PRO A 546 -33.65 4.29 -2.03
C PRO A 546 -33.84 5.77 -2.44
N ALA A 547 -34.97 6.11 -3.07
CA ALA A 547 -35.27 7.49 -3.45
C ALA A 547 -35.34 8.45 -2.24
N GLY A 548 -34.97 9.72 -2.46
CA GLY A 548 -35.01 10.77 -1.43
C GLY A 548 -34.06 10.51 -0.25
N ARG A 549 -32.85 9.99 -0.54
CA ARG A 549 -31.79 9.75 0.45
C ARG A 549 -30.39 9.96 -0.12
N ARG A 550 -29.50 10.45 0.72
CA ARG A 550 -28.05 10.53 0.44
C ARG A 550 -27.38 9.19 0.68
N LEU A 551 -26.33 8.87 -0.09
CA LEU A 551 -25.59 7.61 0.02
C LEU A 551 -24.24 7.87 0.70
N VAL A 552 -24.00 7.23 1.85
CA VAL A 552 -22.67 7.22 2.49
C VAL A 552 -21.97 5.91 2.19
N LEU A 553 -20.80 6.00 1.58
CA LEU A 553 -19.94 4.89 1.18
C LEU A 553 -18.64 4.92 2.00
N GLY A 554 -18.35 3.84 2.73
CA GLY A 554 -17.04 3.59 3.31
C GLY A 554 -16.36 2.45 2.56
N ILE A 555 -15.23 2.71 1.93
CA ILE A 555 -14.54 1.70 1.11
C ILE A 555 -13.12 1.54 1.63
N ASN A 556 -12.73 0.31 1.95
CA ASN A 556 -11.44 -0.05 2.54
C ASN A 556 -10.79 -1.20 1.75
N GLY A 557 -9.46 -1.23 1.72
CA GLY A 557 -8.67 -2.22 0.98
C GLY A 557 -7.18 -1.90 1.05
N THR A 558 -6.39 -2.40 0.10
CA THR A 558 -4.94 -2.16 0.09
C THR A 558 -4.60 -0.73 -0.38
N PRO A 559 -3.47 -0.13 0.03
CA PRO A 559 -3.09 1.24 -0.36
C PRO A 559 -2.91 1.45 -1.88
N LEU A 560 -2.69 0.36 -2.63
CA LEU A 560 -2.55 0.35 -4.09
C LEU A 560 -3.90 0.18 -4.81
N MET A 561 -5.02 0.13 -4.08
CA MET A 561 -6.35 0.21 -4.68
C MET A 561 -6.79 1.66 -4.87
N GLN A 562 -7.36 1.94 -6.03
CA GLN A 562 -7.98 3.21 -6.37
C GLN A 562 -9.46 3.01 -6.62
N MET A 563 -10.30 3.92 -6.12
CA MET A 563 -11.73 3.97 -6.42
C MET A 563 -12.06 5.09 -7.40
N THR A 564 -13.14 4.93 -8.15
CA THR A 564 -13.90 6.01 -8.80
C THR A 564 -15.39 5.73 -8.57
N VAL A 565 -16.19 6.76 -8.30
CA VAL A 565 -17.64 6.61 -8.08
C VAL A 565 -18.41 7.38 -9.16
N TYR A 566 -19.42 6.75 -9.73
CA TYR A 566 -20.24 7.29 -10.81
C TYR A 566 -21.72 7.35 -10.41
N GLY A 567 -22.40 8.43 -10.79
CA GLY A 567 -23.85 8.55 -10.69
C GLY A 567 -24.59 7.61 -11.64
N ALA A 568 -25.91 7.57 -11.54
CA ALA A 568 -26.76 6.77 -12.42
C ALA A 568 -26.73 7.25 -13.89
N ASP A 569 -26.50 8.55 -14.09
CA ASP A 569 -26.23 9.19 -15.39
C ASP A 569 -24.87 8.77 -15.98
N GLY A 570 -23.94 8.33 -15.15
CA GLY A 570 -22.56 7.98 -15.51
C GLY A 570 -21.59 9.16 -15.45
N GLU A 571 -21.98 10.28 -14.83
CA GLU A 571 -21.04 11.33 -14.45
C GLU A 571 -20.20 10.89 -13.23
N VAL A 572 -19.01 11.45 -13.09
CA VAL A 572 -18.11 11.15 -11.96
C VAL A 572 -18.64 11.86 -10.71
N ALA A 573 -19.23 11.09 -9.81
CA ALA A 573 -19.74 11.57 -8.53
C ALA A 573 -18.65 11.65 -7.44
N ALA A 574 -17.55 10.90 -7.61
CA ALA A 574 -16.30 11.12 -6.87
C ALA A 574 -15.08 10.67 -7.66
N ASP A 575 -14.07 11.55 -7.73
CA ASP A 575 -12.87 11.39 -8.56
C ASP A 575 -12.04 10.13 -8.26
N ARG A 576 -11.27 9.70 -9.27
CA ARG A 576 -10.31 8.61 -9.13
C ARG A 576 -9.28 8.95 -8.04
N GLY A 577 -9.15 8.10 -7.03
CA GLY A 577 -8.23 8.33 -5.92
C GLY A 577 -8.16 7.17 -4.93
N PRO A 578 -7.44 7.32 -3.82
CA PRO A 578 -7.32 6.28 -2.80
C PRO A 578 -8.68 5.91 -2.20
N LEU A 579 -8.73 4.71 -1.62
CA LEU A 579 -9.88 4.24 -0.86
C LEU A 579 -10.12 5.15 0.36
N ARG A 580 -11.37 5.56 0.57
CA ARG A 580 -11.81 6.65 1.44
C ARG A 580 -13.31 6.54 1.73
N VAL A 581 -13.81 7.39 2.62
CA VAL A 581 -15.25 7.60 2.80
C VAL A 581 -15.73 8.66 1.80
N VAL A 582 -16.87 8.41 1.17
CA VAL A 582 -17.53 9.30 0.19
C VAL A 582 -19.00 9.43 0.55
N THR A 583 -19.50 10.66 0.62
CA THR A 583 -20.94 10.95 0.79
C THR A 583 -21.46 11.57 -0.51
N LEU A 584 -22.46 10.96 -1.11
CA LEU A 584 -23.12 11.43 -2.33
C LEU A 584 -24.48 12.03 -1.99
N THR A 585 -24.84 13.15 -2.63
CA THR A 585 -26.17 13.75 -2.57
C THR A 585 -27.19 12.91 -3.34
N GLU A 586 -28.47 13.26 -3.22
CA GLU A 586 -29.57 12.56 -3.90
C GLU A 586 -29.47 12.62 -5.44
N ASP A 587 -28.81 13.66 -5.95
CA ASP A 587 -28.60 13.93 -7.37
C ASP A 587 -27.78 12.82 -8.07
N ALA A 588 -26.98 12.05 -7.31
CA ALA A 588 -26.23 10.90 -7.83
C ALA A 588 -27.13 9.75 -8.34
N GLY A 589 -28.42 9.75 -7.96
CA GLY A 589 -29.43 8.82 -8.46
C GLY A 589 -29.24 7.36 -8.02
N SER A 590 -29.81 6.43 -8.79
CA SER A 590 -29.78 4.99 -8.50
C SER A 590 -29.90 4.19 -9.81
N PRO A 591 -29.04 3.18 -10.07
CA PRO A 591 -27.94 2.70 -9.22
C PRO A 591 -26.67 3.54 -9.36
N VAL A 592 -25.97 3.76 -8.24
CA VAL A 592 -24.62 4.33 -8.19
C VAL A 592 -23.61 3.23 -8.51
N GLN A 593 -22.57 3.53 -9.28
CA GLN A 593 -21.56 2.55 -9.71
C GLN A 593 -20.19 2.89 -9.10
N VAL A 594 -19.60 1.95 -8.39
CA VAL A 594 -18.28 2.11 -7.74
C VAL A 594 -17.29 1.20 -8.45
N LEU A 595 -16.34 1.80 -9.18
CA LEU A 595 -15.21 1.08 -9.76
C LEU A 595 -14.06 1.06 -8.75
N VAL A 596 -13.49 -0.11 -8.49
CA VAL A 596 -12.24 -0.27 -7.74
C VAL A 596 -11.22 -1.03 -8.58
N THR A 597 -10.06 -0.43 -8.83
CA THR A 597 -8.91 -1.10 -9.46
C THR A 597 -7.84 -1.38 -8.42
N ASN A 598 -7.15 -2.51 -8.53
CA ASN A 598 -6.00 -2.84 -7.69
C ASN A 598 -4.73 -2.74 -8.53
N ASP A 599 -4.01 -1.62 -8.38
CA ASP A 599 -2.80 -1.33 -9.14
C ASP A 599 -1.56 -2.02 -8.51
N GLY A 600 -1.78 -2.86 -7.47
CA GLY A 600 -0.75 -3.62 -6.77
C GLY A 600 -0.42 -5.00 -7.36
N VAL A 601 0.72 -5.54 -6.93
CA VAL A 601 1.30 -6.82 -7.42
C VAL A 601 0.72 -8.08 -6.74
N SER A 602 -0.17 -7.93 -5.76
CA SER A 602 -0.82 -9.04 -5.05
C SER A 602 -2.34 -8.83 -4.97
N SER A 603 -3.10 -9.91 -4.73
CA SER A 603 -4.55 -9.80 -4.55
C SER A 603 -4.89 -9.23 -3.18
N GLY A 604 -5.71 -8.16 -3.14
CA GLY A 604 -6.17 -7.56 -1.89
C GLY A 604 -7.65 -7.84 -1.59
N LEU A 605 -8.02 -7.73 -0.32
CA LEU A 605 -9.42 -7.72 0.11
C LEU A 605 -9.96 -6.29 0.01
N LEU A 606 -11.10 -6.13 -0.66
CA LEU A 606 -11.90 -4.92 -0.73
C LEU A 606 -13.13 -5.11 0.15
N THR A 607 -13.37 -4.18 1.06
CA THR A 607 -14.59 -4.12 1.89
C THR A 607 -15.29 -2.80 1.64
N LEU A 608 -16.50 -2.86 1.10
CA LEU A 608 -17.39 -1.71 0.89
C LEU A 608 -18.54 -1.77 1.89
N SER A 609 -18.79 -0.68 2.61
CA SER A 609 -19.99 -0.45 3.39
C SER A 609 -20.80 0.69 2.76
N CYS A 610 -22.11 0.52 2.66
CA CYS A 610 -23.02 1.54 2.18
C CYS A 610 -24.24 1.70 3.09
N ARG A 611 -24.65 2.94 3.38
CA ARG A 611 -25.93 3.26 4.03
C ARG A 611 -26.63 4.40 3.31
N ALA A 612 -27.95 4.36 3.30
CA ALA A 612 -28.78 5.45 2.79
C ALA A 612 -29.29 6.28 3.98
N ASP A 613 -28.79 7.49 4.13
CA ASP A 613 -29.16 8.40 5.20
C ASP A 613 -30.16 9.44 4.68
N LEU A 614 -30.92 10.09 5.56
CA LEU A 614 -31.70 11.26 5.17
C LEU A 614 -30.74 12.39 4.72
N PRO A 615 -31.15 13.25 3.78
CA PRO A 615 -30.41 14.46 3.47
C PRO A 615 -30.28 15.32 4.73
N GLU A 616 -29.21 16.10 4.83
CA GLU A 616 -29.05 17.02 5.96
C GLU A 616 -30.19 18.05 5.97
N PRO A 617 -30.74 18.39 7.15
CA PRO A 617 -31.69 19.48 7.25
C PRO A 617 -31.00 20.74 6.74
N LYS A 618 -31.64 21.41 5.77
CA LYS A 618 -31.12 22.62 5.15
C LYS A 618 -30.75 23.61 6.27
N PRO A 619 -29.53 24.18 6.28
CA PRO A 619 -29.11 25.06 7.36
C PRO A 619 -30.13 26.19 7.50
N LEU A 620 -30.54 26.44 8.74
CA LEU A 620 -31.38 27.60 9.05
C LEU A 620 -30.69 28.85 8.50
N PRO A 621 -31.43 29.79 7.88
CA PRO A 621 -30.84 31.03 7.39
C PRO A 621 -30.09 31.71 8.54
N ALA A 622 -28.92 32.27 8.23
CA ALA A 622 -28.12 32.98 9.22
C ALA A 622 -28.98 34.06 9.88
N VAL A 623 -29.01 34.08 11.21
CA VAL A 623 -29.67 35.14 11.97
C VAL A 623 -28.92 36.43 11.67
N ASP A 624 -29.64 37.42 11.14
CA ASP A 624 -29.07 38.74 10.84
C ASP A 624 -28.59 39.39 12.16
N PRO A 625 -27.30 39.74 12.29
CA PRO A 625 -26.79 40.37 13.52
C PRO A 625 -27.33 41.79 13.73
N ASP A 626 -27.83 42.46 12.69
CA ASP A 626 -28.47 43.77 12.76
C ASP A 626 -29.94 43.66 12.31
N PRO A 627 -30.86 43.16 13.18
CA PRO A 627 -32.28 43.13 12.85
C PRO A 627 -32.79 44.55 12.60
N ILE A 628 -33.28 44.81 11.39
CA ILE A 628 -33.97 46.06 11.04
C ILE A 628 -35.12 46.23 12.04
N PRO A 629 -35.19 47.35 12.80
CA PRO A 629 -36.26 47.54 13.77
C PRO A 629 -37.60 47.62 13.04
N ASP A 630 -38.54 46.74 13.44
CA ASP A 630 -39.90 46.76 12.95
C ASP A 630 -40.57 48.09 13.37
N PRO A 631 -41.05 48.92 12.41
CA PRO A 631 -41.68 50.19 12.73
C PRO A 631 -43.02 50.06 13.47
N ALA A 632 -43.54 48.84 13.70
CA ALA A 632 -44.82 48.61 14.36
C ALA A 632 -44.82 48.73 15.90
N THR A 633 -43.67 48.63 16.59
CA THR A 633 -43.61 48.64 18.07
C THR A 633 -42.47 49.51 18.61
N GLY A 634 -42.64 50.83 18.55
CA GLY A 634 -41.74 51.80 19.18
C GLY A 634 -41.89 51.83 20.71
N ALA A 635 -41.18 50.94 21.41
CA ALA A 635 -41.10 50.92 22.87
C ALA A 635 -39.65 50.75 23.34
N GLU A 636 -39.06 51.81 23.89
CA GLU A 636 -37.81 51.72 24.66
C GLU A 636 -38.13 51.27 26.10
N GLY A 637 -37.53 50.17 26.56
CA GLY A 637 -37.71 49.66 27.91
C GLY A 637 -36.69 48.56 28.24
N PRO A 638 -36.28 48.41 29.51
CA PRO A 638 -35.25 47.45 29.90
C PRO A 638 -35.74 46.00 29.80
N VAL A 639 -34.84 45.10 29.43
CA VAL A 639 -35.09 43.67 29.22
C VAL A 639 -35.63 43.01 30.50
N GLU A 640 -36.88 42.55 30.48
CA GLU A 640 -37.40 41.64 31.50
C GLU A 640 -36.72 40.28 31.38
N THR A 641 -36.12 39.81 32.47
CA THR A 641 -35.55 38.47 32.57
C THR A 641 -36.65 37.42 32.62
N LEU A 642 -36.77 36.61 31.57
CA LEU A 642 -37.56 35.37 31.60
C LEU A 642 -37.04 34.42 32.70
N PRO A 643 -37.93 33.79 33.49
CA PRO A 643 -37.51 32.87 34.55
C PRO A 643 -37.01 31.53 33.99
N GLU A 644 -36.02 30.94 34.65
CA GLU A 644 -35.46 29.63 34.30
C GLU A 644 -36.52 28.50 34.35
N PRO A 645 -36.45 27.51 33.46
CA PRO A 645 -37.32 26.33 33.53
C PRO A 645 -36.94 25.44 34.75
N PRO A 646 -37.92 24.84 35.44
CA PRO A 646 -37.65 24.04 36.64
C PRO A 646 -36.91 22.75 36.31
N GLY A 647 -35.86 22.45 37.08
CA GLY A 647 -35.08 21.20 36.97
C GLY A 647 -35.87 19.94 37.35
N PRO A 648 -35.34 18.74 37.01
CA PRO A 648 -36.04 17.47 37.18
C PRO A 648 -36.25 17.10 38.66
N LYS A 649 -37.48 16.70 39.00
CA LYS A 649 -37.82 16.15 40.32
C LYS A 649 -37.39 14.67 40.44
N PRO A 650 -37.00 14.21 41.64
CA PRO A 650 -36.67 12.80 41.87
C PRO A 650 -37.91 11.90 41.79
N ALA A 651 -37.70 10.63 41.45
CA ALA A 651 -38.77 9.65 41.25
C ALA A 651 -39.35 9.11 42.57
N GLY A 652 -40.68 8.95 42.62
CA GLY A 652 -41.38 8.11 43.59
C GLY A 652 -42.32 8.81 44.58
N VAL A 653 -43.48 9.28 44.10
CA VAL A 653 -44.77 9.29 44.83
C VAL A 653 -45.88 9.09 43.78
N ASP A 654 -46.94 8.36 44.14
CA ASP A 654 -48.00 7.88 43.25
C ASP A 654 -48.92 8.96 42.65
N GLU A 655 -49.59 8.58 41.55
CA GLU A 655 -50.46 9.43 40.72
C GLU A 655 -51.92 9.36 41.22
N GLU A 656 -52.45 10.45 41.77
CA GLU A 656 -53.80 10.48 42.34
C GLU A 656 -54.76 11.45 41.60
N ALA A 657 -55.78 10.86 40.96
CA ALA A 657 -57.09 11.39 40.57
C ALA A 657 -57.23 12.83 40.03
N GLN A 658 -57.49 12.94 38.72
CA GLN A 658 -57.91 14.17 38.04
C GLN A 658 -59.45 14.34 38.09
N PRO A 659 -60.00 15.49 38.55
CA PRO A 659 -61.44 15.78 38.48
C PRO A 659 -61.87 16.31 37.08
N PRO A 660 -63.13 16.11 36.67
CA PRO A 660 -63.60 16.46 35.32
C PRO A 660 -63.84 17.96 35.13
N ALA A 661 -63.76 18.40 33.87
CA ALA A 661 -64.00 19.78 33.45
C ALA A 661 -65.50 20.15 33.44
N PRO A 662 -65.85 21.45 33.57
CA PRO A 662 -67.20 21.95 33.36
C PRO A 662 -67.48 22.25 31.88
N ASP A 663 -68.64 21.82 31.40
CA ASP A 663 -69.18 22.18 30.07
C ASP A 663 -69.67 23.64 30.02
N THR A 664 -69.43 24.33 28.90
CA THR A 664 -70.27 25.44 28.44
C THR A 664 -70.37 25.49 26.91
N ASN A 665 -71.55 25.12 26.39
CA ASN A 665 -72.18 25.45 25.09
C ASN A 665 -71.35 25.53 23.80
#